data_AF-A0A9N9H5L3-F1
#
_entry.id   AF-A0A9N9H5L3-F1
#
_cell.length_a   1.000
_cell.length_b   1.000
_cell.length_c   1.000
_cell.angle_alpha   90.00
_cell.angle_beta   90.00
_cell.angle_gamma   90.00
#
_symmetry.space_group_name_H-M   'P 1'
#
loop_
_entity.id
_entity.type
_entity.pdbx_description
1 polymer ?
#
loop_
_entity_poly.entity_id
_entity_poly.type
_entity_poly.pdbx_seq_one_letter_code
_entity_poly.pdbx_strand_id
1 'polypeptide(L)'
;ENATRSIMNNITKVLGTAIENVHYTIENINDALTNPRKRTSLTHDITTIFTPESIKKVKTTQTNGRLEASNESSSKPLKILSTGSFVDLRQRSGYYLDKTHFISKIENLNAHAILSLRPRRFGKTLFLSTLSAYYDIKNQGDQFKQLFGDLFIGKNPTPLASSFLVLELNFSGIRTGATYDIFEESFHKHALTNLLRLLNAVELCGYKLYICIDEYDASINEILRDETAIQELTNNHKKESKIKLIESSFKQFYSCLKTACDRGIAYVFQTGVTPVAMSEFTSGFNISTDLALSEEFWDLHGFKQSEVELLLNNALGNNLQSDIKKGIIKWLKEENDGYFFNPNQAEGIFNTARILYCIRMLIGQIKFISYSEDSSNIIKKFLRFPPDPNTLPSQTILELIVNNPLGKSILTEALNRSPLESRNGIEQRFRLTSIRELATDRNPLLSFMFYTGALTYQPNSLRHIFRIPNRVSEREFIAEALKIYDWKEEDLIPVRSCLQILEAECDIEPLCRFVEETLLKPLKDNSVKHSNEEALKQSFIDTLILTLHADIEPEFRVNSQNSKLGNKAIDLVKTSTGGRIAIEFDNIRMEYINLNGAQSTWQEAAQVSRSLMTKSEDEILSLEISDPYRPNQKTVREALEWKIKKKSNEYLEPLKKRHDAELRCMFIVLRVGLHRLISRRVYCVNE
;
A
#
# COMPACT_ATOMS: atom_id res chain seq x y z
N GLU A 1 13.07 36.46 31.07
CA GLU A 1 14.36 35.72 31.10
C GLU A 1 14.31 34.42 31.90
N ASN A 2 14.14 34.42 33.23
CA ASN A 2 14.16 33.15 34.00
C ASN A 2 12.90 32.27 33.85
N ALA A 3 11.70 32.86 33.70
CA ALA A 3 10.50 32.12 33.32
C ALA A 3 10.60 31.59 31.87
N THR A 4 11.23 32.37 30.99
CA THR A 4 11.55 31.99 29.60
C THR A 4 12.51 30.81 29.56
N ARG A 5 13.57 30.78 30.39
CA ARG A 5 14.51 29.64 30.49
C ARG A 5 13.88 28.36 31.03
N SER A 6 12.96 28.44 31.99
CA SER A 6 12.28 27.27 32.56
C SER A 6 11.24 26.67 31.61
N ILE A 7 10.52 27.51 30.86
CA ILE A 7 9.60 27.11 29.79
C ILE A 7 10.40 26.52 28.60
N MET A 8 11.54 27.12 28.26
CA MET A 8 12.43 26.65 27.20
C MET A 8 13.04 25.28 27.52
N ASN A 9 13.50 25.01 28.75
CA ASN A 9 14.06 23.69 29.11
C ASN A 9 13.05 22.53 29.02
N ASN A 10 11.74 22.80 29.16
CA ASN A 10 10.70 21.79 28.95
C ASN A 10 10.28 21.65 27.48
N ILE A 11 10.39 22.72 26.69
CA ILE A 11 10.11 22.74 25.24
C ILE A 11 11.26 22.11 24.42
N THR A 12 12.52 22.32 24.83
CA THR A 12 13.73 21.72 24.24
C THR A 12 13.70 20.18 24.31
N LYS A 13 12.96 19.60 25.25
CA LYS A 13 12.80 18.15 25.40
C LYS A 13 11.85 17.51 24.38
N VAL A 14 10.99 18.28 23.71
CA VAL A 14 9.90 17.76 22.86
C VAL A 14 10.05 18.14 21.38
N LEU A 15 10.75 19.23 21.03
CA LEU A 15 10.79 19.77 19.65
C LEU A 15 12.20 20.22 19.18
N GLY A 16 13.23 19.47 19.54
CA GLY A 16 14.65 19.81 19.34
C GLY A 16 15.18 19.84 17.89
N THR A 17 14.45 20.36 16.91
CA THR A 17 15.04 20.62 15.57
C THR A 17 14.30 21.72 14.80
N ALA A 18 12.96 21.77 14.87
CA ALA A 18 12.18 22.81 14.20
C ALA A 18 12.31 24.18 14.87
N ILE A 19 12.54 24.20 16.19
CA ILE A 19 12.60 25.44 16.98
C ILE A 19 14.01 26.06 17.01
N GLU A 20 15.09 25.29 16.88
CA GLU A 20 16.46 25.85 16.83
C GLU A 20 16.63 26.81 15.64
N ASN A 21 16.05 26.46 14.49
CA ASN A 21 16.05 27.31 13.29
C ASN A 21 15.20 28.59 13.47
N VAL A 22 14.06 28.48 14.16
CA VAL A 22 13.18 29.62 14.45
C VAL A 22 13.79 30.53 15.53
N HIS A 23 14.44 29.97 16.54
CA HIS A 23 15.07 30.70 17.64
C HIS A 23 16.29 31.51 17.17
N TYR A 24 17.15 30.91 16.33
CA TYR A 24 18.30 31.61 15.74
C TYR A 24 17.87 32.78 14.84
N THR A 25 16.77 32.60 14.09
CA THR A 25 16.22 33.64 13.22
C THR A 25 15.64 34.81 14.04
N ILE A 26 14.93 34.51 15.13
CA ILE A 26 14.30 35.54 15.98
C ILE A 26 15.31 36.33 16.82
N GLU A 27 16.37 35.69 17.36
CA GLU A 27 17.42 36.40 18.10
C GLU A 27 18.19 37.39 17.23
N ASN A 28 18.56 37.01 16.00
CA ASN A 28 19.26 37.89 15.07
C ASN A 28 18.39 39.06 14.58
N ILE A 29 17.08 38.85 14.42
CA ILE A 29 16.14 39.93 14.08
C ILE A 29 16.01 40.92 15.26
N ASN A 30 15.93 40.44 16.50
CA ASN A 30 15.82 41.31 17.68
C ASN A 30 17.10 42.12 17.93
N ASP A 31 18.28 41.55 17.74
CA ASP A 31 19.56 42.25 17.93
C ASP A 31 19.81 43.33 16.86
N ALA A 32 19.23 43.15 15.66
CA ALA A 32 19.24 44.14 14.59
C ALA A 32 18.25 45.30 14.81
N LEU A 33 17.13 45.04 15.50
CA LEU A 33 16.11 46.05 15.79
C LEU A 33 16.51 47.03 16.90
N THR A 34 17.47 46.66 17.76
CA THR A 34 17.91 47.47 18.91
C THR A 34 19.12 48.36 18.63
N ASN A 35 19.81 48.22 17.48
CA ASN A 35 21.03 49.00 17.18
C ASN A 35 21.01 49.68 15.78
N PRO A 36 20.72 51.01 15.70
CA PRO A 36 20.46 51.71 14.43
C PRO A 36 21.64 51.77 13.44
N ARG A 37 22.89 51.59 13.89
CA ARG A 37 24.09 51.65 13.02
C ARG A 37 24.31 50.41 12.14
N LYS A 38 23.56 49.32 12.34
CA LYS A 38 23.68 48.07 11.56
C LYS A 38 22.61 47.88 10.47
N ARG A 39 21.67 48.82 10.30
CA ARG A 39 20.58 48.71 9.30
C ARG A 39 21.05 48.66 7.84
N THR A 40 22.19 49.27 7.52
CA THR A 40 22.79 49.23 6.18
C THR A 40 23.69 48.03 5.92
N SER A 41 24.07 47.25 6.95
CA SER A 41 24.75 45.95 6.77
C SER A 41 23.77 44.79 6.67
N LEU A 42 22.46 44.98 6.93
CA LEU A 42 21.46 43.90 6.92
C LEU A 42 21.31 43.22 5.55
N THR A 43 21.39 43.97 4.46
CA THR A 43 21.35 43.41 3.09
C THR A 43 22.62 42.66 2.70
N HIS A 44 23.73 42.87 3.39
CA HIS A 44 24.99 42.17 3.15
C HIS A 44 25.20 41.01 4.15
N ASP A 45 24.71 41.13 5.38
CA ASP A 45 24.85 40.11 6.44
C ASP A 45 23.78 39.02 6.37
N ILE A 46 22.55 39.29 5.87
CA ILE A 46 21.54 38.25 5.61
C ILE A 46 22.06 37.25 4.54
N THR A 47 22.92 37.70 3.62
CA THR A 47 23.60 36.85 2.64
C THR A 47 24.81 36.08 3.21
N THR A 48 25.43 36.54 4.31
CA THR A 48 26.63 35.89 4.90
C THR A 48 26.29 34.83 5.96
N ILE A 49 25.11 34.91 6.60
CA ILE A 49 24.66 34.01 7.68
C ILE A 49 24.38 32.57 7.19
N PHE A 50 24.32 32.33 5.87
CA PHE A 50 24.19 31.00 5.26
C PHE A 50 25.50 30.46 4.65
N THR A 51 26.67 30.78 5.22
CA THR A 51 27.94 30.17 4.80
C THR A 51 28.37 29.00 5.72
N PRO A 52 29.07 27.95 5.20
CA PRO A 52 29.29 26.68 5.92
C PRO A 52 30.30 26.71 7.08
N GLU A 53 30.72 27.88 7.57
CA GLU A 53 31.82 27.95 8.55
C GLU A 53 31.39 27.68 10.01
N SER A 54 30.09 27.69 10.32
CA SER A 54 29.59 27.43 11.68
C SER A 54 29.46 25.93 12.04
N ILE A 55 29.66 25.01 11.09
CA ILE A 55 29.43 23.56 11.29
C ILE A 55 30.74 22.77 11.58
N LYS A 56 31.93 23.41 11.55
CA LYS A 56 33.19 22.72 11.83
C LYS A 56 33.57 22.74 13.33
N LYS A 57 32.87 21.96 14.15
CA LYS A 57 33.41 21.44 15.43
C LYS A 57 32.88 20.03 15.78
N VAL A 58 32.89 19.12 14.82
CA VAL A 58 33.05 17.69 15.11
C VAL A 58 34.15 17.15 14.21
N LYS A 59 35.28 16.78 14.83
CA LYS A 59 36.47 16.26 14.15
C LYS A 59 36.14 14.92 13.49
N THR A 60 36.33 14.85 12.18
CA THR A 60 36.90 13.65 11.53
C THR A 60 37.91 14.12 10.50
N THR A 61 39.14 13.67 10.71
CA THR A 61 40.34 13.89 9.89
C THR A 61 40.10 13.51 8.43
N GLN A 62 40.10 14.49 7.53
CA GLN A 62 40.36 14.28 6.11
C GLN A 62 41.29 15.36 5.58
N THR A 63 42.29 14.87 4.86
CA THR A 63 43.41 15.57 4.22
C THR A 63 42.93 16.46 3.08
N ASN A 64 43.40 17.71 3.06
CA ASN A 64 43.14 18.68 1.99
C ASN A 64 43.91 18.31 0.71
N GLY A 65 43.19 18.00 -0.36
CA GLY A 65 43.69 18.04 -1.73
C GLY A 65 42.80 18.97 -2.55
N ARG A 66 43.35 20.10 -3.02
CA ARG A 66 42.72 20.94 -4.05
C ARG A 66 42.56 20.13 -5.33
N LEU A 67 41.38 20.14 -5.93
CA LEU A 67 41.16 19.67 -7.29
C LEU A 67 40.66 20.85 -8.12
N GLU A 68 41.53 21.29 -9.02
CA GLU A 68 41.23 22.20 -10.11
C GLU A 68 40.20 21.56 -11.05
N ALA A 69 39.36 22.42 -11.64
CA ALA A 69 38.39 22.02 -12.65
C ALA A 69 39.11 21.59 -13.93
N SER A 70 39.01 20.32 -14.29
CA SER A 70 39.29 19.83 -15.63
C SER A 70 38.04 19.16 -16.22
N ASN A 71 37.70 19.59 -17.42
CA ASN A 71 36.74 18.93 -18.31
C ASN A 71 37.29 17.55 -18.68
N GLU A 72 36.78 16.48 -18.07
CA GLU A 72 36.99 15.12 -18.57
C GLU A 72 35.67 14.35 -18.58
N SER A 73 35.21 14.05 -19.79
CA SER A 73 34.17 13.08 -20.11
C SER A 73 34.70 11.66 -19.88
N SER A 74 34.74 11.23 -18.61
CA SER A 74 34.87 9.83 -18.22
C SER A 74 33.92 9.52 -17.06
N SER A 75 33.14 8.44 -17.22
CA SER A 75 31.93 8.13 -16.45
C SER A 75 32.21 7.88 -14.96
N LYS A 76 31.97 8.88 -14.11
CA LYS A 76 31.85 8.65 -12.66
C LYS A 76 30.66 7.69 -12.42
N PRO A 77 30.82 6.66 -11.56
CA PRO A 77 29.75 5.71 -11.29
C PRO A 77 28.54 6.43 -10.68
N LEU A 78 27.35 6.06 -11.15
CA LEU A 78 26.10 6.64 -10.68
C LEU A 78 25.95 6.46 -9.17
N LYS A 79 25.73 7.57 -8.44
CA LYS A 79 25.52 7.53 -6.98
C LYS A 79 24.04 7.48 -6.66
N ILE A 80 23.54 6.31 -6.27
CA ILE A 80 22.18 6.14 -5.75
C ILE A 80 22.19 6.40 -4.24
N LEU A 81 21.57 7.51 -3.82
CA LEU A 81 21.46 7.90 -2.42
C LEU A 81 20.00 7.78 -1.96
N SER A 82 19.81 7.18 -0.78
CA SER A 82 18.50 7.14 -0.12
C SER A 82 18.36 8.37 0.77
N THR A 83 17.90 9.49 0.22
CA THR A 83 17.67 10.74 0.96
C THR A 83 16.35 11.39 0.53
N GLY A 84 15.68 12.05 1.48
CA GLY A 84 14.52 12.92 1.22
C GLY A 84 14.91 14.38 0.97
N SER A 85 16.18 14.74 1.12
CA SER A 85 16.67 16.12 0.93
C SER A 85 17.20 16.30 -0.49
N PHE A 86 16.57 17.22 -1.23
CA PHE A 86 16.99 17.58 -2.59
C PHE A 86 18.35 18.26 -2.57
N VAL A 87 18.58 19.21 -1.65
CA VAL A 87 19.85 19.94 -1.55
C VAL A 87 21.02 18.96 -1.28
N ASP A 88 20.85 18.03 -0.33
CA ASP A 88 21.89 17.03 -0.03
C ASP A 88 22.16 16.12 -1.22
N LEU A 89 21.09 15.71 -1.92
CA LEU A 89 21.21 14.85 -3.10
C LEU A 89 22.03 15.55 -4.19
N ARG A 90 21.74 16.82 -4.49
CA ARG A 90 22.45 17.61 -5.51
C ARG A 90 23.90 17.87 -5.10
N GLN A 91 24.15 18.31 -3.87
CA GLN A 91 25.50 18.60 -3.37
C GLN A 91 26.40 17.36 -3.35
N ARG A 92 25.85 16.18 -3.11
CA ARG A 92 26.59 14.90 -3.12
C ARG A 92 26.72 14.28 -4.51
N SER A 93 26.21 14.96 -5.54
CA SER A 93 26.13 14.47 -6.92
C SER A 93 25.41 13.11 -7.02
N GLY A 94 24.32 12.96 -6.26
CA GLY A 94 23.45 11.81 -6.34
C GLY A 94 22.55 11.86 -7.58
N TYR A 95 22.07 10.70 -8.04
CA TYR A 95 21.10 10.63 -9.13
C TYR A 95 19.79 11.29 -8.71
N TYR A 96 19.36 12.28 -9.47
CA TYR A 96 18.06 12.93 -9.35
C TYR A 96 17.31 12.76 -10.66
N LEU A 97 16.11 12.16 -10.59
CA LEU A 97 15.21 12.13 -11.73
C LEU A 97 14.46 13.46 -11.79
N ASP A 98 14.64 14.18 -12.89
CA ASP A 98 14.09 15.53 -13.03
C ASP A 98 12.57 15.51 -13.27
N LYS A 99 11.82 15.84 -12.22
CA LYS A 99 10.36 16.08 -12.25
C LYS A 99 10.02 17.58 -12.14
N THR A 100 10.99 18.47 -12.30
CA THR A 100 10.81 19.91 -12.04
C THR A 100 9.90 20.63 -13.04
N HIS A 101 9.64 20.03 -14.20
CA HIS A 101 8.66 20.57 -15.15
C HIS A 101 7.24 20.67 -14.57
N PHE A 102 6.90 19.85 -13.57
CA PHE A 102 5.62 19.95 -12.86
C PHE A 102 5.47 21.23 -12.05
N ILE A 103 6.56 21.91 -11.68
CA ILE A 103 6.48 23.15 -10.88
C ILE A 103 5.65 24.20 -11.64
N SER A 104 5.95 24.42 -12.92
CA SER A 104 5.17 25.33 -13.76
C SER A 104 3.69 24.94 -13.89
N LYS A 105 3.39 23.64 -13.98
CA LYS A 105 2.01 23.12 -14.04
C LYS A 105 1.27 23.35 -12.73
N ILE A 106 1.94 23.13 -11.60
CA ILE A 106 1.41 23.35 -10.26
C ILE A 106 1.07 24.84 -10.07
N GLU A 107 1.94 25.75 -10.51
CA GLU A 107 1.69 27.19 -10.45
C GLU A 107 0.45 27.59 -11.26
N ASN A 108 0.26 26.98 -12.44
CA ASN A 108 -0.89 27.26 -13.31
C ASN A 108 -2.24 26.80 -12.74
N LEU A 109 -2.26 25.96 -11.69
CA LEU A 109 -3.49 25.61 -10.99
C LEU A 109 -4.10 26.81 -10.26
N ASN A 110 -3.31 27.87 -10.01
CA ASN A 110 -3.73 29.06 -9.26
C ASN A 110 -4.36 28.75 -7.89
N ALA A 111 -3.92 27.65 -7.27
CA ALA A 111 -4.39 27.21 -5.97
C ALA A 111 -3.39 27.61 -4.87
N HIS A 112 -3.88 28.31 -3.84
CA HIS A 112 -3.07 28.66 -2.67
C HIS A 112 -2.71 27.47 -1.77
N ALA A 113 -3.42 26.35 -1.93
CA ALA A 113 -3.20 25.13 -1.19
C ALA A 113 -3.21 23.95 -2.15
N ILE A 114 -2.22 23.06 -2.03
CA ILE A 114 -2.10 21.87 -2.87
C ILE A 114 -1.87 20.67 -1.97
N LEU A 115 -2.62 19.60 -2.23
CA LEU A 115 -2.48 18.32 -1.57
C LEU A 115 -1.96 17.31 -2.59
N SER A 116 -0.86 16.64 -2.26
CA SER A 116 -0.23 15.65 -3.13
C SER A 116 -0.20 14.29 -2.42
N LEU A 117 -1.20 13.46 -2.70
CA LEU A 117 -1.32 12.10 -2.13
C LEU A 117 -0.77 11.05 -3.08
N ARG A 118 0.09 10.19 -2.53
CA ARG A 118 0.58 8.95 -3.16
C ARG A 118 0.86 7.93 -2.06
N PRO A 119 0.93 6.64 -2.40
CA PRO A 119 1.42 5.64 -1.47
C PRO A 119 2.82 5.97 -0.94
N ARG A 120 3.24 5.28 0.12
CA ARG A 120 4.56 5.46 0.72
C ARG A 120 5.67 5.21 -0.31
N ARG A 121 6.80 5.91 -0.13
CA ARG A 121 8.03 5.71 -0.92
C ARG A 121 7.99 6.07 -2.42
N PHE A 122 6.97 6.77 -2.88
CA PHE A 122 6.88 7.28 -4.26
C PHE A 122 7.75 8.53 -4.55
N GLY A 123 8.42 9.10 -3.55
CA GLY A 123 9.31 10.27 -3.73
C GLY A 123 8.73 11.62 -3.30
N LYS A 124 7.56 11.62 -2.64
CA LYS A 124 6.86 12.84 -2.19
C LYS A 124 7.75 13.81 -1.40
N THR A 125 8.41 13.34 -0.34
CA THR A 125 9.31 14.16 0.51
C THR A 125 10.45 14.79 -0.29
N LEU A 126 11.02 14.06 -1.26
CA LEU A 126 12.08 14.58 -2.11
C LEU A 126 11.56 15.70 -3.01
N PHE A 127 10.37 15.52 -3.61
CA PHE A 127 9.74 16.56 -4.42
C PHE A 127 9.37 17.79 -3.58
N LEU A 128 8.85 17.60 -2.35
CA LEU A 128 8.59 18.69 -1.41
C LEU A 128 9.87 19.47 -1.10
N SER A 129 10.98 18.78 -0.83
CA SER A 129 12.30 19.40 -0.63
C SER A 129 12.80 20.12 -1.89
N THR A 130 12.49 19.62 -3.09
CA THR A 130 12.76 20.33 -4.35
C THR A 130 11.98 21.65 -4.43
N LEU A 131 10.68 21.65 -4.09
CA LEU A 131 9.86 22.88 -4.06
C LEU A 131 10.40 23.87 -3.03
N SER A 132 10.71 23.41 -1.82
CA SER A 132 11.35 24.22 -0.79
C SER A 132 12.61 24.88 -1.34
N ALA A 133 13.51 24.11 -1.96
CA ALA A 133 14.74 24.67 -2.51
C ALA A 133 14.49 25.65 -3.66
N TYR A 134 13.46 25.42 -4.49
CA TYR A 134 13.17 26.24 -5.66
C TYR A 134 12.60 27.62 -5.28
N TYR A 135 11.69 27.64 -4.31
CA TYR A 135 10.98 28.86 -3.90
C TYR A 135 11.75 29.70 -2.87
N ASP A 136 12.67 29.09 -2.11
CA ASP A 136 13.40 29.78 -1.04
C ASP A 136 14.38 30.83 -1.58
N ILE A 137 14.22 32.07 -1.10
CA ILE A 137 15.07 33.21 -1.43
C ILE A 137 16.54 32.98 -1.06
N LYS A 138 16.82 32.14 -0.05
CA LYS A 138 18.20 31.84 0.35
C LYS A 138 19.01 31.18 -0.78
N ASN A 139 18.34 30.54 -1.73
CA ASN A 139 18.97 29.85 -2.83
C ASN A 139 19.19 30.75 -4.05
N GLN A 140 18.89 32.05 -4.00
CA GLN A 140 19.05 32.94 -5.15
C GLN A 140 20.53 33.01 -5.63
N GLY A 141 20.74 33.33 -6.91
CA GLY A 141 22.08 33.53 -7.47
C GLY A 141 22.80 32.22 -7.79
N ASP A 142 24.04 32.06 -7.32
CA ASP A 142 24.89 30.92 -7.68
C ASP A 142 24.39 29.59 -7.10
N GLN A 143 23.75 29.64 -5.92
CA GLN A 143 23.14 28.46 -5.31
C GLN A 143 21.99 27.91 -6.18
N PHE A 144 21.18 28.78 -6.78
CA PHE A 144 20.12 28.39 -7.70
C PHE A 144 20.70 27.66 -8.92
N LYS A 145 21.75 28.23 -9.52
CA LYS A 145 22.44 27.62 -10.67
C LYS A 145 23.04 26.26 -10.30
N GLN A 146 23.63 26.13 -9.13
CA GLN A 146 24.21 24.87 -8.65
C GLN A 146 23.13 23.78 -8.44
N LEU A 147 21.98 24.16 -7.88
CA LEU A 147 20.91 23.22 -7.56
C LEU A 147 20.07 22.84 -8.80
N PHE A 148 19.75 23.81 -9.66
CA PHE A 148 18.76 23.67 -10.71
C PHE A 148 19.28 23.86 -12.14
N GLY A 149 20.48 24.38 -12.36
CA GLY A 149 20.90 24.88 -13.68
C GLY A 149 20.87 23.86 -14.84
N ASP A 150 21.02 22.57 -14.55
CA ASP A 150 20.89 21.47 -15.50
C ASP A 150 19.46 20.92 -15.63
N LEU A 151 18.59 21.19 -14.66
CA LEU A 151 17.20 20.74 -14.59
C LEU A 151 16.28 21.59 -15.48
N PHE A 152 15.11 21.06 -15.81
CA PHE A 152 14.11 21.73 -16.63
C PHE A 152 13.74 23.10 -16.08
N ILE A 153 13.46 23.20 -14.77
CA ILE A 153 13.03 24.46 -14.15
C ILE A 153 14.18 25.47 -13.97
N GLY A 154 15.44 25.02 -13.94
CA GLY A 154 16.57 25.95 -13.93
C GLY A 154 16.86 26.53 -15.31
N LYS A 155 16.54 25.78 -16.37
CA LYS A 155 16.56 26.26 -17.76
C LYS A 155 15.32 27.11 -18.11
N ASN A 156 14.21 26.88 -17.41
CA ASN A 156 12.94 27.58 -17.61
C ASN A 156 12.39 28.10 -16.26
N PRO A 157 13.09 29.04 -15.59
CA PRO A 157 12.65 29.54 -14.29
C PRO A 157 11.35 30.33 -14.42
N THR A 158 10.43 30.14 -13.48
CA THR A 158 9.19 30.94 -13.38
C THR A 158 9.47 32.23 -12.62
N PRO A 159 8.56 33.23 -12.68
CA PRO A 159 8.69 34.45 -11.88
C PRO A 159 8.71 34.21 -10.36
N LEU A 160 8.32 33.02 -9.90
CA LEU A 160 8.28 32.65 -8.49
C LEU A 160 9.59 32.00 -8.00
N ALA A 161 10.58 31.79 -8.88
CA ALA A 161 11.87 31.24 -8.49
C ALA A 161 12.53 32.12 -7.41
N SER A 162 12.92 31.50 -6.29
CA SER A 162 13.58 32.18 -5.15
C SER A 162 12.85 33.44 -4.65
N SER A 163 11.51 33.48 -4.69
CA SER A 163 10.72 34.67 -4.32
C SER A 163 10.11 34.62 -2.92
N PHE A 164 10.31 33.55 -2.14
CA PHE A 164 9.61 33.31 -0.88
C PHE A 164 10.54 32.96 0.27
N LEU A 165 10.09 33.22 1.49
CA LEU A 165 10.61 32.54 2.68
C LEU A 165 9.92 31.18 2.77
N VAL A 166 10.66 30.10 2.99
CA VAL A 166 10.09 28.75 3.08
C VAL A 166 10.05 28.26 4.53
N LEU A 167 8.87 27.77 4.94
CA LEU A 167 8.68 27.08 6.22
C LEU A 167 8.38 25.61 5.97
N GLU A 168 9.27 24.73 6.43
CA GLU A 168 9.09 23.28 6.38
C GLU A 168 8.54 22.75 7.70
N LEU A 169 7.46 21.99 7.62
CA LEU A 169 6.82 21.31 8.75
C LEU A 169 6.79 19.81 8.46
N ASN A 170 7.13 18.99 9.47
CA ASN A 170 7.02 17.54 9.39
C ASN A 170 6.17 17.04 10.56
N PHE A 171 5.07 16.35 10.25
CA PHE A 171 4.10 15.90 11.25
C PHE A 171 4.36 14.47 11.76
N SER A 172 5.40 13.78 11.26
CA SER A 172 5.79 12.43 11.69
C SER A 172 6.09 12.30 13.19
N GLY A 173 6.46 13.41 13.84
CA GLY A 173 6.79 13.48 15.26
C GLY A 173 5.60 13.71 16.20
N ILE A 174 4.40 13.98 15.66
CA ILE A 174 3.19 14.24 16.45
C ILE A 174 2.64 12.90 16.95
N ARG A 175 3.21 12.39 18.05
CA ARG A 175 2.82 11.11 18.66
C ARG A 175 1.53 11.22 19.45
N THR A 176 0.65 10.23 19.25
CA THR A 176 -0.68 10.13 19.88
C THR A 176 -0.72 9.30 21.18
N GLY A 177 0.44 8.77 21.61
CA GLY A 177 0.60 8.06 22.90
C GLY A 177 0.54 8.94 24.15
N ALA A 178 0.88 8.37 25.32
CA ALA A 178 0.76 8.88 26.71
C ALA A 178 1.26 10.32 27.02
N THR A 179 1.75 11.04 26.02
CA THR A 179 2.09 12.47 26.03
C THR A 179 0.93 13.39 25.64
N TYR A 180 -0.32 12.92 25.59
CA TYR A 180 -1.48 13.82 25.44
C TYR A 180 -1.72 14.72 26.64
N ASP A 181 -1.22 14.36 27.82
CA ASP A 181 -1.23 15.26 28.99
C ASP A 181 -0.36 16.51 28.77
N ILE A 182 0.43 16.56 27.69
CA ILE A 182 1.32 17.68 27.32
C ILE A 182 0.74 18.51 26.15
N PHE A 183 -0.32 18.05 25.48
CA PHE A 183 -1.15 18.90 24.62
C PHE A 183 -2.12 19.73 25.47
N GLU A 184 -1.57 20.49 26.42
CA GLU A 184 -2.34 21.51 27.10
C GLU A 184 -2.87 22.53 26.09
N GLU A 185 -4.06 23.06 26.37
CA GLU A 185 -4.64 24.26 25.73
C GLU A 185 -3.60 25.40 25.61
N SER A 186 -2.67 25.46 26.56
CA SER A 186 -1.54 26.38 26.59
C SER A 186 -0.57 26.16 25.41
N PHE A 187 -0.16 24.92 25.11
CA PHE A 187 0.79 24.62 24.03
C PHE A 187 0.23 24.99 22.65
N HIS A 188 -1.05 24.65 22.41
CA HIS A 188 -1.74 25.03 21.18
C HIS A 188 -1.83 26.55 21.01
N LYS A 189 -2.18 27.26 22.08
CA LYS A 189 -2.22 28.73 22.07
C LYS A 189 -0.85 29.35 21.79
N HIS A 190 0.23 28.80 22.36
CA HIS A 190 1.59 29.29 22.14
C HIS A 190 2.09 29.02 20.71
N ALA A 191 1.88 27.81 20.17
CA ALA A 191 2.28 27.47 18.81
C ALA A 191 1.57 28.36 17.77
N LEU A 192 0.26 28.56 17.93
CA LEU A 192 -0.52 29.43 17.05
C LEU A 192 -0.14 30.90 17.20
N THR A 193 0.11 31.37 18.43
CA THR A 193 0.60 32.73 18.67
C THR A 193 1.96 32.96 18.01
N ASN A 194 2.85 31.97 18.05
CA ASN A 194 4.16 32.04 17.40
C ASN A 194 4.04 32.04 15.87
N LEU A 195 3.14 31.24 15.30
CA LEU A 195 2.86 31.28 13.86
C LEU A 195 2.33 32.66 13.43
N LEU A 196 1.39 33.23 14.19
CA LEU A 196 0.87 34.58 13.92
C LEU A 196 1.97 35.65 14.02
N ARG A 197 2.87 35.54 15.00
CA ARG A 197 4.03 36.45 15.13
C ARG A 197 4.99 36.31 13.95
N LEU A 198 5.28 35.09 13.51
CA LEU A 198 6.09 34.84 12.33
C LEU A 198 5.46 35.48 11.08
N LEU A 199 4.15 35.30 10.89
CA LEU A 199 3.42 35.88 9.76
C LEU A 199 3.50 37.41 9.76
N ASN A 200 3.29 38.04 10.91
CA ASN A 200 3.43 39.49 11.04
C ASN A 200 4.87 39.95 10.73
N ALA A 201 5.89 39.19 11.14
CA ALA A 201 7.29 39.52 10.84
C ALA A 201 7.60 39.38 9.33
N VAL A 202 7.09 38.33 8.69
CA VAL A 202 7.23 38.10 7.24
C VAL A 202 6.58 39.24 6.46
N GLU A 203 5.37 39.66 6.86
CA GLU A 203 4.65 40.79 6.25
C GLU A 203 5.42 42.11 6.38
N LEU A 204 6.00 42.39 7.56
CA LEU A 204 6.83 43.58 7.79
C LEU A 204 8.11 43.61 6.94
N CYS A 205 8.64 42.44 6.56
CA CYS A 205 9.82 42.33 5.71
C CYS A 205 9.49 42.42 4.20
N GLY A 206 8.21 42.53 3.82
CA GLY A 206 7.78 42.61 2.42
C GLY A 206 7.88 41.30 1.65
N TYR A 207 8.12 40.19 2.33
CA TYR A 207 8.15 38.85 1.73
C TYR A 207 6.84 38.10 1.98
N LYS A 208 6.65 37.01 1.24
CA LYS A 208 5.57 36.04 1.50
C LYS A 208 6.16 34.70 1.91
N LEU A 209 5.36 33.93 2.64
CA LEU A 209 5.71 32.60 3.13
C LEU A 209 5.21 31.52 2.17
N TYR A 210 6.06 30.55 1.85
CA TYR A 210 5.68 29.29 1.22
C TYR A 210 5.79 28.19 2.27
N ILE A 211 4.70 27.47 2.53
CA ILE A 211 4.67 26.44 3.58
C ILE A 211 4.68 25.05 2.95
N CYS A 212 5.65 24.24 3.35
CA CYS A 212 5.76 22.83 3.00
C CYS A 212 5.38 21.97 4.20
N ILE A 213 4.41 21.05 4.05
CA ILE A 213 3.96 20.14 5.12
C ILE A 213 4.13 18.70 4.68
N ASP A 214 5.07 17.98 5.29
CA ASP A 214 5.24 16.54 5.06
C ASP A 214 4.52 15.69 6.11
N GLU A 215 4.11 14.49 5.69
CA GLU A 215 3.35 13.50 6.46
C GLU A 215 2.17 14.12 7.23
N TYR A 216 1.37 14.98 6.60
CA TYR A 216 0.26 15.66 7.26
C TYR A 216 -0.75 14.71 7.92
N ASP A 217 -0.84 13.47 7.42
CA ASP A 217 -1.70 12.38 7.89
C ASP A 217 -1.00 11.45 8.90
N ALA A 218 0.20 11.79 9.38
CA ALA A 218 0.98 10.96 10.32
C ALA A 218 0.19 10.61 11.59
N SER A 219 -0.45 11.58 12.24
CA SER A 219 -1.21 11.36 13.46
C SER A 219 -2.39 10.40 13.24
N ILE A 220 -2.99 10.42 12.05
CA ILE A 220 -4.09 9.52 11.71
C ILE A 220 -3.57 8.12 11.46
N ASN A 221 -2.48 8.01 10.70
CA ASN A 221 -1.80 6.74 10.51
C ASN A 221 -1.40 6.10 11.85
N GLU A 222 -1.12 6.89 12.89
CA GLU A 222 -0.88 6.40 14.25
C GLU A 222 -2.15 5.95 14.98
N ILE A 223 -3.26 6.69 14.90
CA ILE A 223 -4.55 6.26 15.46
C ILE A 223 -5.00 4.93 14.84
N LEU A 224 -4.84 4.82 13.51
CA LEU A 224 -5.12 3.60 12.76
C LEU A 224 -4.21 2.43 13.18
N ARG A 225 -3.07 2.69 13.85
CA ARG A 225 -2.17 1.65 14.34
C ARG A 225 -2.54 1.10 15.72
N ASP A 226 -3.38 1.80 16.48
CA ASP A 226 -3.76 1.36 17.81
C ASP A 226 -5.03 0.50 17.73
N GLU A 227 -4.86 -0.83 17.67
CA GLU A 227 -5.96 -1.81 17.64
C GLU A 227 -6.93 -1.64 18.81
N THR A 228 -6.42 -1.24 19.99
CA THR A 228 -7.26 -0.96 21.15
C THR A 228 -8.08 0.30 20.95
N ALA A 229 -7.54 1.32 20.27
CA ALA A 229 -8.31 2.49 19.88
C ALA A 229 -9.42 2.11 18.92
N ILE A 230 -9.20 1.22 17.96
CA ILE A 230 -10.23 0.85 16.98
C ILE A 230 -11.34 -0.02 17.60
N GLN A 231 -10.99 -1.02 18.41
CA GLN A 231 -11.97 -1.85 19.11
C GLN A 231 -12.78 -1.07 20.16
N GLU A 232 -12.15 -0.12 20.87
CA GLU A 232 -12.85 0.76 21.80
C GLU A 232 -13.63 1.86 21.09
N LEU A 233 -13.20 2.31 19.91
CA LEU A 233 -13.99 3.21 19.07
C LEU A 233 -15.29 2.55 18.64
N THR A 234 -15.37 1.24 18.48
CA THR A 234 -16.64 0.54 18.24
C THR A 234 -17.54 0.41 19.48
N ASN A 235 -16.98 0.43 20.71
CA ASN A 235 -17.70 0.00 21.92
C ASN A 235 -17.78 1.01 23.09
N ASN A 236 -17.04 2.13 23.11
CA ASN A 236 -16.96 3.03 24.29
C ASN A 236 -16.88 4.54 23.96
N HIS A 237 -17.63 5.37 24.70
CA HIS A 237 -17.67 6.85 24.57
C HIS A 237 -16.39 7.60 25.06
N LYS A 238 -15.48 6.95 25.80
CA LYS A 238 -14.32 7.63 26.44
C LYS A 238 -13.15 7.99 25.50
N LYS A 239 -12.96 7.30 24.36
CA LYS A 239 -11.95 7.65 23.33
C LYS A 239 -12.50 8.52 22.20
N GLU A 240 -13.82 8.62 22.08
CA GLU A 240 -14.51 9.57 21.19
C GLU A 240 -14.07 11.02 21.49
N SER A 241 -13.71 11.32 22.75
CA SER A 241 -13.15 12.60 23.17
C SER A 241 -11.74 12.87 22.66
N LYS A 242 -10.88 11.85 22.48
CA LYS A 242 -9.50 12.00 21.97
C LYS A 242 -9.48 12.28 20.47
N ILE A 243 -10.29 11.56 19.69
CA ILE A 243 -10.45 11.85 18.26
C ILE A 243 -11.01 13.26 18.09
N LYS A 244 -12.04 13.63 18.86
CA LYS A 244 -12.60 15.00 18.85
C LYS A 244 -11.57 16.07 19.23
N LEU A 245 -10.63 15.76 20.13
CA LEU A 245 -9.56 16.68 20.50
C LEU A 245 -8.56 16.86 19.36
N ILE A 246 -8.08 15.77 18.76
CA ILE A 246 -7.23 15.80 17.55
C ILE A 246 -7.94 16.59 16.45
N GLU A 247 -9.23 16.30 16.28
CA GLU A 247 -10.10 16.95 15.33
C GLU A 247 -10.10 18.48 15.56
N SER A 248 -10.34 18.90 16.80
CA SER A 248 -10.36 20.32 17.16
C SER A 248 -9.00 21.02 16.94
N SER A 249 -7.88 20.35 17.25
CA SER A 249 -6.53 20.91 17.12
C SER A 249 -6.14 21.12 15.65
N PHE A 250 -6.40 20.14 14.78
CA PHE A 250 -6.15 20.30 13.35
C PHE A 250 -7.08 21.34 12.72
N LYS A 251 -8.36 21.40 13.13
CA LYS A 251 -9.29 22.45 12.70
C LYS A 251 -8.75 23.84 13.01
N GLN A 252 -8.24 24.05 14.22
CA GLN A 252 -7.68 25.32 14.63
C GLN A 252 -6.43 25.68 13.82
N PHE A 253 -5.51 24.73 13.62
CA PHE A 253 -4.31 24.93 12.81
C PHE A 253 -4.63 25.34 11.37
N TYR A 254 -5.49 24.59 10.67
CA TYR A 254 -5.86 24.89 9.29
C TYR A 254 -6.70 26.17 9.15
N SER A 255 -7.54 26.49 10.14
CA SER A 255 -8.25 27.78 10.17
C SER A 255 -7.29 28.96 10.30
N CYS A 256 -6.22 28.83 11.09
CA CYS A 256 -5.18 29.84 11.18
C CYS A 256 -4.38 29.97 9.88
N LEU A 257 -3.99 28.85 9.26
CA LEU A 257 -3.35 28.86 7.93
C LEU A 257 -4.24 29.56 6.90
N LYS A 258 -5.55 29.29 6.89
CA LYS A 258 -6.49 29.95 5.98
C LYS A 258 -6.45 31.47 6.14
N THR A 259 -6.61 31.94 7.37
CA THR A 259 -6.60 33.38 7.69
C THR A 259 -5.27 34.02 7.31
N ALA A 260 -4.19 33.25 7.35
CA ALA A 260 -2.86 33.68 6.99
C ALA A 260 -2.59 33.70 5.46
N CYS A 261 -3.28 32.87 4.67
CA CYS A 261 -3.28 32.96 3.20
C CYS A 261 -3.86 34.29 2.70
N ASP A 262 -4.83 34.87 3.41
CA ASP A 262 -5.38 36.19 3.09
C ASP A 262 -4.43 37.36 3.45
N ARG A 263 -3.23 37.07 3.99
CA ARG A 263 -2.24 38.06 4.43
C ARG A 263 -0.87 37.82 3.78
N GLY A 264 -0.08 36.93 4.39
CA GLY A 264 1.36 36.78 4.15
C GLY A 264 1.80 35.41 3.64
N ILE A 265 0.91 34.41 3.55
CA ILE A 265 1.23 33.11 2.93
C ILE A 265 0.91 33.19 1.44
N ALA A 266 1.89 32.88 0.60
CA ALA A 266 1.69 32.76 -0.84
C ALA A 266 1.04 31.41 -1.21
N TYR A 267 1.63 30.33 -0.71
CA TYR A 267 1.22 28.95 -1.04
C TYR A 267 1.47 27.98 0.10
N VAL A 268 0.67 26.92 0.15
CA VAL A 268 0.83 25.76 1.03
C VAL A 268 0.87 24.50 0.18
N PHE A 269 1.94 23.72 0.29
CA PHE A 269 2.06 22.42 -0.38
C PHE A 269 2.20 21.31 0.65
N GLN A 270 1.36 20.28 0.52
CA GLN A 270 1.25 19.23 1.52
C GLN A 270 1.39 17.85 0.89
N THR A 271 2.07 16.94 1.58
CA THR A 271 2.26 15.55 1.16
C THR A 271 1.80 14.57 2.22
N GLY A 272 1.18 13.48 1.79
CA GLY A 272 0.76 12.39 2.66
C GLY A 272 0.30 11.16 1.87
N VAL A 273 -0.35 10.23 2.57
CA VAL A 273 -0.87 8.99 1.97
C VAL A 273 -2.39 9.06 1.83
N THR A 274 -3.08 9.44 2.91
CA THR A 274 -4.53 9.28 3.05
C THR A 274 -5.25 10.62 3.23
N PRO A 275 -6.40 10.88 2.57
CA PRO A 275 -7.16 12.13 2.65
C PRO A 275 -7.96 12.32 3.96
N VAL A 276 -7.41 11.95 5.12
CA VAL A 276 -8.20 11.81 6.37
C VAL A 276 -8.32 13.09 7.21
N ALA A 277 -7.52 14.13 6.96
CA ALA A 277 -7.59 15.36 7.74
C ALA A 277 -8.42 16.47 7.07
N MET A 278 -8.48 16.54 5.74
CA MET A 278 -8.86 17.82 5.13
C MET A 278 -10.35 18.14 5.27
N SER A 279 -11.27 17.20 5.11
CA SER A 279 -12.70 17.55 4.96
C SER A 279 -13.38 18.15 6.21
N GLU A 280 -13.00 17.72 7.42
CA GLU A 280 -13.62 18.17 8.69
C GLU A 280 -12.95 19.46 9.23
N PHE A 281 -11.66 19.69 8.92
CA PHE A 281 -10.87 20.82 9.42
C PHE A 281 -10.98 22.08 8.57
N THR A 282 -11.48 21.93 7.35
CA THR A 282 -11.26 22.92 6.29
C THR A 282 -12.55 23.49 5.72
N SER A 283 -13.57 23.74 6.55
CA SER A 283 -14.74 24.52 6.10
C SER A 283 -14.35 25.83 5.36
N GLY A 284 -13.10 26.30 5.48
CA GLY A 284 -12.48 27.24 4.56
C GLY A 284 -11.17 26.89 3.81
N PHE A 285 -10.62 25.67 3.89
CA PHE A 285 -9.46 25.21 3.06
C PHE A 285 -9.91 24.27 1.92
N ASN A 286 -11.20 24.27 1.60
CA ASN A 286 -11.84 23.58 0.46
C ASN A 286 -11.34 24.07 -0.93
N ILE A 287 -10.21 24.80 -0.97
CA ILE A 287 -9.46 25.29 -2.14
C ILE A 287 -8.28 24.35 -2.43
N SER A 288 -7.94 23.41 -1.52
CA SER A 288 -6.83 22.50 -1.74
C SER A 288 -7.10 21.62 -2.96
N THR A 289 -6.31 21.81 -4.01
CA THR A 289 -6.39 20.97 -5.21
C THR A 289 -5.66 19.65 -4.92
N ASP A 290 -6.39 18.53 -4.94
CA ASP A 290 -5.80 17.19 -4.79
C ASP A 290 -5.24 16.73 -6.14
N LEU A 291 -3.93 16.51 -6.19
CA LEU A 291 -3.24 16.02 -7.38
C LEU A 291 -3.37 14.51 -7.56
N ALA A 292 -3.90 13.79 -6.57
CA ALA A 292 -3.84 12.33 -6.54
C ALA A 292 -4.49 11.67 -7.76
N LEU A 293 -5.68 12.12 -8.15
CA LEU A 293 -6.47 11.55 -9.24
C LEU A 293 -6.39 12.37 -10.53
N SER A 294 -5.60 13.45 -10.56
CA SER A 294 -5.48 14.30 -11.73
C SER A 294 -4.72 13.59 -12.86
N GLU A 295 -5.30 13.61 -14.07
CA GLU A 295 -4.68 13.07 -15.29
C GLU A 295 -3.42 13.84 -15.69
N GLU A 296 -3.24 15.09 -15.25
CA GLU A 296 -2.03 15.83 -15.58
C GLU A 296 -0.83 15.44 -14.70
N PHE A 297 -1.08 14.89 -13.50
CA PHE A 297 -0.07 14.68 -12.45
C PHE A 297 0.11 13.20 -12.06
N TRP A 298 -0.33 12.25 -12.90
CA TRP A 298 -0.19 10.82 -12.58
C TRP A 298 1.28 10.39 -12.41
N ASP A 299 2.20 10.93 -13.22
CA ASP A 299 3.64 10.66 -13.19
C ASP A 299 4.49 11.73 -12.47
N LEU A 300 3.84 12.60 -11.68
CA LEU A 300 4.51 13.55 -10.78
C LEU A 300 5.47 12.83 -9.82
N HIS A 301 5.02 11.68 -9.30
CA HIS A 301 5.77 10.80 -8.42
C HIS A 301 5.88 9.42 -9.06
N GLY A 302 6.85 8.61 -8.62
CA GLY A 302 7.13 7.32 -9.26
C GLY A 302 7.94 7.48 -10.55
N PHE A 303 8.36 6.34 -11.10
CA PHE A 303 9.12 6.29 -12.36
C PHE A 303 8.26 5.71 -13.47
N LYS A 304 8.39 6.23 -14.68
CA LYS A 304 7.90 5.61 -15.93
C LYS A 304 8.87 4.55 -16.42
N GLN A 305 8.43 3.68 -17.32
CA GLN A 305 9.29 2.64 -17.86
C GLN A 305 10.56 3.24 -18.51
N SER A 306 10.42 4.30 -19.30
CA SER A 306 11.56 4.97 -19.94
C SER A 306 12.55 5.57 -18.93
N GLU A 307 12.08 6.02 -17.77
CA GLU A 307 12.91 6.60 -16.71
C GLU A 307 13.67 5.50 -15.93
N VAL A 308 13.04 4.33 -15.75
CA VAL A 308 13.70 3.13 -15.21
C VAL A 308 14.79 2.64 -16.18
N GLU A 309 14.50 2.59 -17.47
CA GLU A 309 15.47 2.20 -18.50
C GLU A 309 16.67 3.16 -18.55
N LEU A 310 16.42 4.47 -18.48
CA LEU A 310 17.47 5.48 -18.39
C LEU A 310 18.34 5.31 -17.14
N LEU A 311 17.71 5.09 -15.98
CA LEU A 311 18.40 4.83 -14.73
C LEU A 311 19.28 3.58 -14.84
N LEU A 312 18.75 2.49 -15.40
CA LEU A 312 19.49 1.24 -15.61
C LEU A 312 20.71 1.45 -16.51
N ASN A 313 20.55 2.21 -17.61
CA ASN A 313 21.64 2.56 -18.52
C ASN A 313 22.74 3.34 -17.82
N ASN A 314 22.35 4.34 -17.02
CA ASN A 314 23.29 5.17 -16.29
C ASN A 314 23.99 4.40 -15.15
N ALA A 315 23.29 3.44 -14.53
CA ALA A 315 23.81 2.66 -13.42
C ALA A 315 24.79 1.56 -13.86
N LEU A 316 24.47 0.86 -14.94
CA LEU A 316 25.18 -0.36 -15.35
C LEU A 316 26.07 -0.15 -16.58
N GLY A 317 25.95 1.00 -17.25
CA GLY A 317 26.64 1.30 -18.50
C GLY A 317 26.13 0.47 -19.68
N ASN A 318 26.66 0.76 -20.87
CA ASN A 318 26.33 0.03 -22.11
C ASN A 318 27.00 -1.36 -22.19
N ASN A 319 27.71 -1.79 -21.15
CA ASN A 319 28.52 -3.02 -21.15
C ASN A 319 27.71 -4.28 -20.82
N LEU A 320 26.47 -4.14 -20.35
CA LEU A 320 25.59 -5.29 -20.13
C LEU A 320 25.08 -5.82 -21.48
N GLN A 321 25.16 -7.13 -21.71
CA GLN A 321 24.59 -7.75 -22.90
C GLN A 321 23.10 -7.39 -23.06
N SER A 322 22.68 -7.15 -24.30
CA SER A 322 21.31 -6.77 -24.69
C SER A 322 20.25 -7.65 -24.02
N ASP A 323 20.49 -8.96 -23.99
CA ASP A 323 19.48 -9.93 -23.59
C ASP A 323 19.32 -9.99 -22.07
N ILE A 324 20.42 -9.84 -21.33
CA ILE A 324 20.41 -9.70 -19.86
C ILE A 324 19.64 -8.43 -19.47
N LYS A 325 19.92 -7.31 -20.16
CA LYS A 325 19.25 -6.04 -19.91
C LYS A 325 17.75 -6.12 -20.17
N LYS A 326 17.34 -6.71 -21.31
CA LYS A 326 15.93 -6.97 -21.63
C LYS A 326 15.28 -7.86 -20.55
N GLY A 327 15.99 -8.89 -20.09
CA GLY A 327 15.54 -9.74 -18.99
C GLY A 327 15.31 -8.99 -17.69
N ILE A 328 16.22 -8.09 -17.30
CA ILE A 328 16.09 -7.26 -16.10
C ILE A 328 14.90 -6.30 -16.23
N ILE A 329 14.74 -5.61 -17.37
CA ILE A 329 13.62 -4.69 -17.59
C ILE A 329 12.29 -5.45 -17.52
N LYS A 330 12.21 -6.60 -18.19
CA LYS A 330 11.02 -7.47 -18.17
C LYS A 330 10.68 -7.88 -16.73
N TRP A 331 11.68 -8.32 -15.96
CA TRP A 331 11.46 -8.67 -14.55
C TRP A 331 11.05 -7.47 -13.69
N LEU A 332 11.72 -6.32 -13.83
CA LEU A 332 11.36 -5.10 -13.10
C LEU A 332 9.89 -4.75 -13.35
N LYS A 333 9.45 -4.87 -14.61
CA LYS A 333 8.07 -4.65 -15.02
C LYS A 333 7.12 -5.65 -14.37
N GLU A 334 7.36 -6.94 -14.51
CA GLU A 334 6.49 -7.98 -13.93
C GLU A 334 6.37 -7.88 -12.39
N GLU A 335 7.46 -7.48 -11.72
CA GLU A 335 7.50 -7.46 -10.25
C GLU A 335 7.11 -6.13 -9.63
N ASN A 336 7.32 -4.98 -10.30
CA ASN A 336 7.25 -3.65 -9.66
C ASN A 336 6.45 -2.60 -10.46
N ASP A 337 6.11 -2.85 -11.72
CA ASP A 337 5.23 -1.97 -12.51
C ASP A 337 3.76 -2.27 -12.23
N GLY A 338 2.91 -1.26 -12.36
CA GLY A 338 1.47 -1.50 -12.45
C GLY A 338 0.60 -0.60 -11.59
N TYR A 339 1.15 0.48 -11.03
CA TYR A 339 0.33 1.50 -10.35
C TYR A 339 -0.30 2.46 -11.35
N PHE A 340 -1.63 2.48 -11.38
CA PHE A 340 -2.51 3.40 -12.08
C PHE A 340 -3.33 4.24 -11.08
N PHE A 341 -3.04 5.53 -11.01
CA PHE A 341 -3.76 6.46 -10.12
C PHE A 341 -4.92 7.17 -10.82
N ASN A 342 -5.03 7.02 -12.15
CA ASN A 342 -6.14 7.49 -12.96
C ASN A 342 -6.50 6.41 -14.01
N PRO A 343 -7.79 6.15 -14.31
CA PRO A 343 -8.21 5.17 -15.31
C PRO A 343 -7.68 5.44 -16.74
N ASN A 344 -7.45 6.72 -17.08
CA ASN A 344 -6.98 7.18 -18.39
C ASN A 344 -5.44 7.23 -18.48
N GLN A 345 -4.73 6.83 -17.42
CA GLN A 345 -3.28 6.85 -17.39
C GLN A 345 -2.69 5.94 -18.49
N ALA A 346 -1.73 6.47 -19.25
CA ALA A 346 -1.21 5.83 -20.46
C ALA A 346 -0.35 4.57 -20.19
N GLU A 347 0.41 4.56 -19.10
CA GLU A 347 1.27 3.43 -18.68
C GLU A 347 1.32 3.35 -17.16
N GLY A 348 1.66 2.18 -16.60
CA GLY A 348 1.87 2.04 -15.16
C GLY A 348 3.10 2.82 -14.67
N ILE A 349 3.11 3.19 -13.39
CA ILE A 349 4.31 3.74 -12.74
C ILE A 349 4.88 2.80 -11.70
N PHE A 350 6.20 2.86 -11.58
CA PHE A 350 6.98 2.11 -10.62
C PHE A 350 7.13 2.89 -9.30
N ASN A 351 7.15 2.16 -8.19
CA ASN A 351 7.52 2.73 -6.89
C ASN A 351 9.01 3.12 -6.88
N THR A 352 9.30 4.41 -6.63
CA THR A 352 10.65 4.99 -6.69
C THR A 352 11.65 4.27 -5.78
N ALA A 353 11.35 4.11 -4.49
CA ALA A 353 12.32 3.50 -3.57
C ALA A 353 12.60 2.04 -3.93
N ARG A 354 11.58 1.30 -4.37
CA ARG A 354 11.73 -0.09 -4.78
C ARG A 354 12.66 -0.23 -5.98
N ILE A 355 12.50 0.61 -7.01
CA ILE A 355 13.41 0.62 -8.16
C ILE A 355 14.83 0.98 -7.74
N LEU A 356 15.00 2.04 -6.96
CA LEU A 356 16.33 2.43 -6.48
C LEU A 356 17.00 1.33 -5.66
N TYR A 357 16.23 0.59 -4.85
CA TYR A 357 16.69 -0.61 -4.14
C TYR A 357 17.16 -1.70 -5.11
N CYS A 358 16.32 -2.08 -6.08
CA CYS A 358 16.64 -3.12 -7.07
C CYS A 358 17.91 -2.76 -7.85
N ILE A 359 18.02 -1.52 -8.34
CA ILE A 359 19.20 -1.06 -9.08
C ILE A 359 20.45 -1.10 -8.19
N ARG A 360 20.36 -0.69 -6.92
CA ARG A 360 21.48 -0.79 -5.98
C ARG A 360 21.94 -2.23 -5.77
N MET A 361 21.02 -3.18 -5.68
CA MET A 361 21.35 -4.60 -5.58
C MET A 361 22.00 -5.13 -6.85
N LEU A 362 21.47 -4.76 -8.03
CA LEU A 362 22.06 -5.10 -9.33
C LEU A 362 23.50 -4.59 -9.46
N ILE A 363 23.77 -3.32 -9.11
CA ILE A 363 25.13 -2.74 -9.10
C ILE A 363 26.08 -3.56 -8.22
N GLY A 364 25.60 -4.02 -7.05
CA GLY A 364 26.39 -4.84 -6.13
C GLY A 364 26.75 -6.20 -6.71
N GLN A 365 25.79 -6.86 -7.36
CA GLN A 365 25.94 -8.22 -7.88
C GLN A 365 26.67 -8.29 -9.23
N ILE A 366 26.60 -7.25 -10.07
CA ILE A 366 27.28 -7.20 -11.37
C ILE A 366 28.79 -7.39 -11.29
N LYS A 367 29.39 -7.04 -10.14
CA LYS A 367 30.82 -7.25 -9.87
C LYS A 367 31.25 -8.71 -9.84
N PHE A 368 30.30 -9.64 -9.73
CA PHE A 368 30.56 -11.08 -9.54
C PHE A 368 30.10 -11.93 -10.74
N ILE A 369 29.76 -11.32 -11.88
CA ILE A 369 29.36 -12.06 -13.09
C ILE A 369 30.57 -12.63 -13.81
N SER A 370 30.48 -13.91 -14.21
CA SER A 370 31.23 -14.43 -15.35
C SER A 370 30.34 -14.40 -16.60
N TYR A 371 30.72 -13.62 -17.61
CA TYR A 371 29.97 -13.48 -18.88
C TYR A 371 30.02 -14.73 -19.79
N SER A 372 30.55 -15.84 -19.28
CA SER A 372 30.60 -17.13 -19.95
C SER A 372 29.36 -18.02 -19.68
N GLU A 373 28.49 -17.64 -18.74
CA GLU A 373 27.26 -18.37 -18.43
C GLU A 373 26.07 -17.97 -19.32
N ASP A 374 25.10 -18.87 -19.48
CA ASP A 374 23.82 -18.58 -20.15
C ASP A 374 23.09 -17.39 -19.48
N SER A 375 22.67 -16.42 -20.30
CA SER A 375 21.93 -15.24 -19.88
C SER A 375 20.72 -15.57 -19.01
N SER A 376 20.01 -16.69 -19.25
CA SER A 376 18.86 -17.08 -18.43
C SER A 376 19.27 -17.48 -17.00
N ASN A 377 20.43 -18.10 -16.82
CA ASN A 377 20.94 -18.49 -15.50
C ASN A 377 21.50 -17.29 -14.75
N ILE A 378 22.18 -16.39 -15.47
CA ILE A 378 22.66 -15.12 -14.95
C ILE A 378 21.48 -14.28 -14.42
N ILE A 379 20.40 -14.15 -15.19
CA ILE A 379 19.17 -13.47 -14.78
C ILE A 379 18.60 -14.13 -13.51
N LYS A 380 18.43 -15.45 -13.46
CA LYS A 380 17.90 -16.13 -12.25
C LYS A 380 18.73 -15.87 -10.99
N LYS A 381 20.06 -15.76 -11.10
CA LYS A 381 20.94 -15.39 -9.99
C LYS A 381 20.73 -13.94 -9.58
N PHE A 382 20.53 -13.03 -10.54
CA PHE A 382 20.27 -11.61 -10.30
C PHE A 382 18.95 -11.33 -9.59
N LEU A 383 17.91 -12.12 -9.87
CA LEU A 383 16.56 -11.77 -9.46
C LEU A 383 16.16 -12.25 -8.06
N ARG A 384 17.09 -12.87 -7.31
CA ARG A 384 16.89 -13.24 -5.90
C ARG A 384 17.38 -12.11 -4.99
N PHE A 385 16.53 -11.10 -4.79
CA PHE A 385 16.79 -10.05 -3.79
C PHE A 385 16.06 -10.33 -2.49
N PRO A 386 16.65 -9.95 -1.34
CA PRO A 386 15.87 -9.90 -0.11
C PRO A 386 14.68 -8.93 -0.25
N PRO A 387 13.62 -9.10 0.55
CA PRO A 387 12.57 -8.10 0.66
C PRO A 387 13.18 -6.74 1.06
N ASP A 388 12.66 -5.63 0.53
CA ASP A 388 13.07 -4.31 1.01
C ASP A 388 12.21 -3.95 2.24
N PRO A 389 12.80 -3.86 3.45
CA PRO A 389 12.05 -3.55 4.65
C PRO A 389 11.40 -2.16 4.63
N ASN A 390 11.82 -1.28 3.69
CA ASN A 390 11.35 0.09 3.62
C ASN A 390 10.17 0.30 2.65
N THR A 391 9.85 -0.66 1.78
CA THR A 391 8.76 -0.57 0.79
C THR A 391 7.49 -1.29 1.21
N LEU A 392 7.54 -2.04 2.32
CA LEU A 392 6.38 -2.70 2.88
C LEU A 392 5.26 -1.67 3.11
N PRO A 393 4.03 -1.90 2.60
CA PRO A 393 2.86 -1.22 3.13
C PRO A 393 2.90 -1.39 4.64
N SER A 394 2.57 -0.36 5.42
CA SER A 394 2.75 -0.50 6.86
C SER A 394 1.98 -1.73 7.32
N GLN A 395 2.67 -2.67 7.98
CA GLN A 395 2.09 -3.90 8.50
C GLN A 395 0.75 -3.64 9.17
N THR A 396 0.64 -2.52 9.88
CA THR A 396 -0.59 -2.10 10.55
C THR A 396 -1.77 -1.72 9.66
N ILE A 397 -1.53 -1.21 8.44
CA ILE A 397 -2.59 -0.98 7.44
C ILE A 397 -3.07 -2.30 6.85
N LEU A 398 -2.17 -3.27 6.67
CA LEU A 398 -2.54 -4.60 6.23
C LEU A 398 -3.24 -5.39 7.34
N GLU A 399 -2.80 -5.26 8.60
CA GLU A 399 -3.48 -5.78 9.79
C GLU A 399 -4.90 -5.20 9.92
N LEU A 400 -5.09 -3.91 9.60
CA LEU A 400 -6.44 -3.32 9.54
C LEU A 400 -7.32 -3.97 8.48
N ILE A 401 -6.77 -4.32 7.32
CA ILE A 401 -7.51 -4.98 6.26
C ILE A 401 -7.81 -6.43 6.66
N VAL A 402 -6.83 -7.12 7.24
CA VAL A 402 -6.92 -8.50 7.74
C VAL A 402 -7.97 -8.64 8.85
N ASN A 403 -7.96 -7.75 9.84
CA ASN A 403 -8.85 -7.79 11.00
C ASN A 403 -10.24 -7.21 10.72
N ASN A 404 -10.50 -6.76 9.49
CA ASN A 404 -11.77 -6.18 9.07
C ASN A 404 -12.65 -7.23 8.37
N PRO A 405 -13.91 -7.43 8.79
CA PRO A 405 -14.82 -8.40 8.17
C PRO A 405 -14.98 -8.20 6.66
N LEU A 406 -15.01 -6.95 6.19
CA LEU A 406 -15.05 -6.61 4.76
C LEU A 406 -13.69 -6.79 4.09
N GLY A 407 -12.60 -6.54 4.82
CA GLY A 407 -11.25 -6.67 4.29
C GLY A 407 -10.92 -8.11 3.90
N LYS A 408 -11.36 -9.12 4.66
CA LYS A 408 -11.26 -10.53 4.23
C LYS A 408 -11.94 -10.78 2.88
N SER A 409 -13.17 -10.29 2.70
CA SER A 409 -13.89 -10.44 1.42
C SER A 409 -13.18 -9.76 0.25
N ILE A 410 -12.67 -8.54 0.46
CA ILE A 410 -11.93 -7.80 -0.56
C ILE A 410 -10.59 -8.47 -0.87
N LEU A 411 -9.87 -8.98 0.14
CA LEU A 411 -8.64 -9.74 -0.05
C LEU A 411 -8.89 -10.98 -0.91
N THR A 412 -9.92 -11.76 -0.56
CA THR A 412 -10.34 -12.93 -1.32
C THR A 412 -10.69 -12.55 -2.76
N GLU A 413 -11.51 -11.52 -3.00
CA GLU A 413 -11.86 -11.06 -4.34
C GLU A 413 -10.65 -10.55 -5.13
N ALA A 414 -9.76 -9.78 -4.49
CA ALA A 414 -8.55 -9.24 -5.08
C ALA A 414 -7.60 -10.35 -5.54
N LEU A 415 -7.41 -11.35 -4.69
CA LEU A 415 -6.54 -12.51 -4.95
C LEU A 415 -7.19 -13.48 -5.96
N ASN A 416 -8.52 -13.60 -5.97
CA ASN A 416 -9.27 -14.34 -6.98
C ASN A 416 -9.38 -13.62 -8.34
N ARG A 417 -8.80 -12.41 -8.46
CA ARG A 417 -8.92 -11.56 -9.66
C ARG A 417 -10.37 -11.27 -10.05
N SER A 418 -11.28 -11.33 -9.07
CA SER A 418 -12.65 -10.90 -9.23
C SER A 418 -12.66 -9.37 -9.41
N PRO A 419 -13.55 -8.80 -10.26
CA PRO A 419 -13.62 -7.36 -10.42
C PRO A 419 -13.93 -6.66 -9.09
N LEU A 420 -12.97 -5.92 -8.55
CA LEU A 420 -13.17 -5.06 -7.39
C LEU A 420 -13.84 -3.77 -7.84
N GLU A 421 -15.15 -3.85 -8.12
CA GLU A 421 -15.93 -2.70 -8.57
C GLU A 421 -16.30 -1.79 -7.39
N SER A 422 -16.03 -0.49 -7.56
CA SER A 422 -16.67 0.58 -6.81
C SER A 422 -17.75 1.24 -7.67
N ARG A 423 -18.92 1.49 -7.06
CA ARG A 423 -20.01 2.23 -7.72
C ARG A 423 -19.72 3.73 -7.84
N ASN A 424 -18.99 4.29 -6.88
CA ASN A 424 -18.80 5.74 -6.72
C ASN A 424 -17.35 6.19 -6.97
N GLY A 425 -16.47 5.27 -7.37
CA GLY A 425 -15.04 5.53 -7.52
C GLY A 425 -14.32 5.70 -6.19
N ILE A 426 -13.13 6.33 -6.27
CA ILE A 426 -12.31 6.62 -5.09
C ILE A 426 -12.90 7.80 -4.33
N GLU A 427 -13.20 7.56 -3.06
CA GLU A 427 -13.58 8.59 -2.12
C GLU A 427 -12.37 9.44 -1.74
N GLN A 428 -12.41 10.72 -2.10
CA GLN A 428 -11.30 11.65 -1.88
C GLN A 428 -11.30 12.28 -0.48
N ARG A 429 -12.19 11.83 0.41
CA ARG A 429 -12.44 12.47 1.71
C ARG A 429 -12.82 11.44 2.75
N PHE A 430 -11.89 11.10 3.62
CA PHE A 430 -12.22 10.32 4.82
C PHE A 430 -12.53 11.28 5.96
N ARG A 431 -13.57 10.97 6.72
CA ARG A 431 -13.82 11.60 8.02
C ARG A 431 -13.16 10.77 9.10
N LEU A 432 -12.61 11.43 10.12
CA LEU A 432 -12.02 10.73 11.26
C LEU A 432 -13.09 10.02 12.08
N THR A 433 -14.25 10.66 12.19
CA THR A 433 -15.45 10.09 12.79
C THR A 433 -15.97 8.86 12.02
N SER A 434 -15.66 8.78 10.73
CA SER A 434 -16.00 7.68 9.82
C SER A 434 -14.92 6.61 9.70
N ILE A 435 -13.89 6.58 10.57
CA ILE A 435 -12.97 5.41 10.62
C ILE A 435 -13.75 4.11 10.87
N ARG A 436 -14.89 4.17 11.58
CA ARG A 436 -15.83 3.04 11.69
C ARG A 436 -16.39 2.59 10.34
N GLU A 437 -16.59 3.51 9.40
CA GLU A 437 -17.07 3.18 8.04
C GLU A 437 -16.05 2.37 7.26
N LEU A 438 -14.74 2.46 7.56
CA LEU A 438 -13.76 1.53 6.98
C LEU A 438 -14.10 0.08 7.34
N ALA A 439 -14.73 -0.17 8.50
CA ALA A 439 -15.15 -1.50 8.96
C ALA A 439 -16.54 -1.93 8.48
N THR A 440 -17.39 -1.00 8.04
CA THR A 440 -18.81 -1.29 7.73
C THR A 440 -19.22 -0.97 6.30
N ASP A 441 -18.46 -0.14 5.59
CA ASP A 441 -18.70 0.22 4.19
C ASP A 441 -17.49 -0.17 3.32
N ARG A 442 -17.82 -0.78 2.19
CA ARG A 442 -16.85 -1.29 1.22
C ARG A 442 -16.15 -0.15 0.47
N ASN A 443 -16.84 0.94 0.12
CA ASN A 443 -16.25 1.99 -0.72
C ASN A 443 -15.14 2.78 -0.01
N PRO A 444 -15.31 3.20 1.26
CA PRO A 444 -14.22 3.81 2.02
C PRO A 444 -13.02 2.88 2.17
N LEU A 445 -13.26 1.58 2.42
CA LEU A 445 -12.19 0.59 2.55
C LEU A 445 -11.40 0.41 1.23
N LEU A 446 -12.08 0.27 0.09
CA LEU A 446 -11.44 0.22 -1.22
C LEU A 446 -10.62 1.48 -1.50
N SER A 447 -11.17 2.64 -1.15
CA SER A 447 -10.50 3.93 -1.33
C SER A 447 -9.24 4.03 -0.46
N PHE A 448 -9.32 3.57 0.79
CA PHE A 448 -8.19 3.53 1.70
C PHE A 448 -7.09 2.57 1.20
N MET A 449 -7.48 1.39 0.71
CA MET A 449 -6.57 0.43 0.08
C MET A 449 -5.89 1.01 -1.17
N PHE A 450 -6.60 1.83 -1.96
CA PHE A 450 -6.01 2.55 -3.09
C PHE A 450 -4.95 3.58 -2.65
N TYR A 451 -5.28 4.47 -1.71
CA TYR A 451 -4.35 5.52 -1.25
C TYR A 451 -3.09 4.96 -0.59
N THR A 452 -3.23 3.82 0.09
CA THR A 452 -2.11 3.12 0.74
C THR A 452 -1.24 2.33 -0.23
N GLY A 453 -1.65 2.21 -1.50
CA GLY A 453 -0.94 1.50 -2.56
C GLY A 453 -1.21 0.00 -2.58
N ALA A 454 -2.19 -0.46 -1.80
CA ALA A 454 -2.59 -1.85 -1.74
C ALA A 454 -3.39 -2.24 -3.00
N LEU A 455 -4.22 -1.31 -3.49
CA LEU A 455 -4.97 -1.43 -4.73
C LEU A 455 -4.62 -0.30 -5.71
N THR A 456 -4.98 -0.51 -6.96
CA THR A 456 -4.80 0.47 -8.04
C THR A 456 -5.90 0.33 -9.09
N TYR A 457 -6.09 1.33 -9.95
CA TYR A 457 -7.08 1.20 -11.02
C TYR A 457 -6.69 0.11 -12.01
N GLN A 458 -7.69 -0.62 -12.48
CA GLN A 458 -7.54 -1.43 -13.68
C GLN A 458 -7.46 -0.50 -14.90
N PRO A 459 -6.40 -0.58 -15.72
CA PRO A 459 -6.25 0.27 -16.89
C PRO A 459 -7.35 0.00 -17.92
N ASN A 460 -7.71 1.03 -18.70
CA ASN A 460 -8.69 0.95 -19.80
C ASN A 460 -10.08 0.44 -19.38
N SER A 461 -10.46 0.65 -18.13
CA SER A 461 -11.80 0.31 -17.62
C SER A 461 -12.71 1.52 -17.62
N LEU A 462 -13.91 1.38 -18.20
CA LEU A 462 -14.98 2.38 -18.11
C LEU A 462 -15.66 2.43 -16.73
N ARG A 463 -15.45 1.39 -15.91
CA ARG A 463 -15.91 1.29 -14.52
C ARG A 463 -14.76 1.51 -13.56
N HIS A 464 -15.06 1.93 -12.33
CA HIS A 464 -14.06 2.00 -11.26
C HIS A 464 -13.75 0.59 -10.73
N ILE A 465 -12.94 -0.14 -11.49
CA ILE A 465 -12.45 -1.48 -11.13
C ILE A 465 -11.04 -1.33 -10.58
N PHE A 466 -10.78 -1.99 -9.46
CA PHE A 466 -9.46 -2.05 -8.83
C PHE A 466 -8.80 -3.42 -8.98
N ARG A 467 -7.48 -3.43 -8.86
CA ARG A 467 -6.65 -4.64 -8.82
C ARG A 467 -5.44 -4.44 -7.91
N ILE A 468 -4.77 -5.53 -7.56
CA ILE A 468 -3.43 -5.49 -6.94
C ILE A 468 -2.43 -4.99 -8.00
N PRO A 469 -1.54 -4.03 -7.68
CA PRO A 469 -0.72 -3.36 -8.69
C PRO A 469 0.33 -4.25 -9.35
N ASN A 470 1.01 -5.11 -8.57
CA ASN A 470 2.11 -5.93 -9.05
C ASN A 470 2.35 -7.16 -8.17
N ARG A 471 3.24 -8.06 -8.62
CA ARG A 471 3.56 -9.32 -7.90
C ARG A 471 4.22 -9.11 -6.54
N VAL A 472 4.96 -8.02 -6.34
CA VAL A 472 5.52 -7.70 -5.01
C VAL A 472 4.39 -7.41 -4.03
N SER A 473 3.47 -6.50 -4.39
CA SER A 473 2.30 -6.18 -3.58
C SER A 473 1.37 -7.39 -3.40
N GLU A 474 1.23 -8.25 -4.40
CA GLU A 474 0.46 -9.50 -4.30
C GLU A 474 1.06 -10.47 -3.27
N ARG A 475 2.39 -10.65 -3.27
CA ARG A 475 3.08 -11.45 -2.24
C ARG A 475 2.90 -10.86 -0.84
N GLU A 476 2.92 -9.53 -0.72
CA GLU A 476 2.66 -8.85 0.56
C GLU A 476 1.22 -9.08 1.04
N PHE A 477 0.24 -9.01 0.13
CA PHE A 477 -1.16 -9.34 0.44
C PHE A 477 -1.31 -10.79 0.93
N ILE A 478 -0.65 -11.74 0.26
CA ILE A 478 -0.67 -13.15 0.65
C ILE A 478 0.01 -13.34 2.02
N ALA A 479 1.18 -12.75 2.23
CA ALA A 479 1.91 -12.85 3.50
C ALA A 479 1.08 -12.37 4.69
N GLU A 480 0.27 -11.33 4.50
CA GLU A 480 -0.64 -10.83 5.54
C GLU A 480 -1.91 -11.67 5.65
N ALA A 481 -2.45 -12.15 4.54
CA ALA A 481 -3.55 -13.11 4.57
C ALA A 481 -3.18 -14.40 5.32
N LEU A 482 -1.93 -14.88 5.23
CA LEU A 482 -1.44 -16.03 5.99
C LEU A 482 -1.55 -15.83 7.51
N LYS A 483 -1.37 -14.59 8.00
CA LYS A 483 -1.55 -14.28 9.43
C LYS A 483 -2.99 -14.49 9.90
N ILE A 484 -3.99 -14.30 9.04
CA ILE A 484 -5.40 -14.57 9.35
C ILE A 484 -5.59 -16.02 9.78
N TYR A 485 -4.85 -16.93 9.15
CA TYR A 485 -4.95 -18.37 9.35
C TYR A 485 -3.90 -18.92 10.32
N ASP A 486 -3.08 -18.05 10.93
CA ASP A 486 -1.91 -18.43 11.74
C ASP A 486 -0.95 -19.37 10.97
N TRP A 487 -0.83 -19.17 9.66
CA TRP A 487 0.05 -19.94 8.78
C TRP A 487 1.36 -19.19 8.51
N LYS A 488 2.43 -19.95 8.33
CA LYS A 488 3.74 -19.49 7.82
C LYS A 488 3.90 -19.93 6.37
N GLU A 489 4.85 -19.34 5.65
CA GLU A 489 5.18 -19.79 4.28
C GLU A 489 5.57 -21.28 4.22
N GLU A 490 6.18 -21.81 5.29
CA GLU A 490 6.53 -23.23 5.42
C GLU A 490 5.30 -24.13 5.46
N ASP A 491 4.19 -23.65 6.02
CA ASP A 491 2.91 -24.37 6.09
C ASP A 491 2.24 -24.49 4.71
N LEU A 492 2.73 -23.75 3.71
CA LEU A 492 2.30 -23.87 2.31
C LEU A 492 3.02 -25.00 1.56
N ILE A 493 4.14 -25.52 2.08
CA ILE A 493 4.90 -26.60 1.42
C ILE A 493 4.02 -27.85 1.24
N PRO A 494 3.29 -28.35 2.26
CA PRO A 494 2.36 -29.47 2.08
C PRO A 494 1.28 -29.19 1.03
N VAL A 495 0.76 -27.96 0.97
CA VAL A 495 -0.26 -27.58 -0.01
C VAL A 495 0.30 -27.62 -1.43
N ARG A 496 1.53 -27.12 -1.65
CA ARG A 496 2.21 -27.21 -2.95
C ARG A 496 2.39 -28.66 -3.39
N SER A 497 2.76 -29.56 -2.47
CA SER A 497 2.87 -30.99 -2.75
C SER A 497 1.52 -31.60 -3.15
N CYS A 498 0.44 -31.27 -2.41
CA CYS A 498 -0.91 -31.73 -2.76
C CYS A 498 -1.35 -31.24 -4.14
N LEU A 499 -1.00 -30.00 -4.49
CA LEU A 499 -1.33 -29.42 -5.80
C LEU A 499 -0.55 -30.05 -6.95
N GLN A 500 0.72 -30.38 -6.72
CA GLN A 500 1.52 -31.14 -7.69
C GLN A 500 0.89 -32.51 -7.98
N ILE A 501 0.40 -33.20 -6.95
CA ILE A 501 -0.31 -34.48 -7.10
C ILE A 501 -1.63 -34.27 -7.86
N LEU A 502 -2.42 -33.26 -7.48
CA LEU A 502 -3.67 -32.92 -8.17
C LEU A 502 -3.45 -32.66 -9.66
N GLU A 503 -2.37 -31.96 -10.03
CA GLU A 503 -2.06 -31.64 -11.42
C GLU A 503 -1.42 -32.79 -12.19
N ALA A 504 -0.53 -33.56 -11.57
CA ALA A 504 0.18 -34.65 -12.23
C ALA A 504 -0.71 -35.88 -12.38
N GLU A 505 -1.42 -36.24 -11.31
CA GLU A 505 -2.12 -37.53 -11.17
C GLU A 505 -3.64 -37.40 -11.25
N CYS A 506 -4.17 -36.17 -11.30
CA CYS A 506 -5.61 -35.93 -11.20
C CYS A 506 -6.20 -36.58 -9.94
N ASP A 507 -5.53 -36.40 -8.80
CA ASP A 507 -5.98 -36.86 -7.49
C ASP A 507 -6.12 -35.69 -6.51
N ILE A 508 -7.34 -35.47 -6.02
CA ILE A 508 -7.69 -34.39 -5.10
C ILE A 508 -7.68 -34.84 -3.63
N GLU A 509 -7.58 -36.14 -3.36
CA GLU A 509 -7.71 -36.68 -2.01
C GLU A 509 -6.64 -36.11 -1.04
N PRO A 510 -5.35 -35.98 -1.42
CA PRO A 510 -4.35 -35.36 -0.55
C PRO A 510 -4.70 -33.93 -0.13
N LEU A 511 -5.26 -33.14 -1.06
CA LEU A 511 -5.72 -31.78 -0.78
C LEU A 511 -6.93 -31.79 0.16
N CYS A 512 -7.89 -32.69 -0.04
CA CYS A 512 -9.04 -32.84 0.86
C CYS A 512 -8.58 -33.17 2.28
N ARG A 513 -7.68 -34.14 2.45
CA ARG A 513 -7.12 -34.51 3.75
C ARG A 513 -6.40 -33.36 4.44
N PHE A 514 -5.64 -32.56 3.69
CA PHE A 514 -5.01 -31.36 4.22
C PHE A 514 -6.05 -30.35 4.74
N VAL A 515 -7.12 -30.08 3.97
CA VAL A 515 -8.19 -29.16 4.39
C VAL A 515 -8.92 -29.68 5.64
N GLU A 516 -9.20 -30.98 5.73
CA GLU A 516 -9.79 -31.59 6.92
C GLU A 516 -8.95 -31.33 8.18
N GLU A 517 -7.65 -31.65 8.13
CA GLU A 517 -6.76 -31.63 9.30
C GLU A 517 -6.36 -30.20 9.71
N THR A 518 -6.12 -29.33 8.73
CA THR A 518 -5.53 -28.00 8.98
C THR A 518 -6.59 -26.92 9.12
N LEU A 519 -7.70 -26.98 8.36
CA LEU A 519 -8.71 -25.92 8.35
C LEU A 519 -10.01 -26.30 9.04
N LEU A 520 -10.52 -27.51 8.82
CA LEU A 520 -11.83 -27.90 9.37
C LEU A 520 -11.72 -28.38 10.81
N LYS A 521 -10.72 -29.21 11.15
CA LYS A 521 -10.49 -29.76 12.49
C LYS A 521 -10.37 -28.70 13.62
N PRO A 522 -9.70 -27.56 13.42
CA PRO A 522 -9.59 -26.54 14.47
C PRO A 522 -10.86 -25.72 14.73
N LEU A 523 -11.89 -25.82 13.87
CA LEU A 523 -13.13 -25.04 14.03
C LEU A 523 -13.78 -25.31 15.41
N LYS A 524 -14.03 -24.23 16.17
CA LYS A 524 -14.67 -24.24 17.51
C LYS A 524 -16.16 -23.86 17.44
N ASP A 525 -16.89 -24.19 18.51
CA ASP A 525 -18.37 -24.27 18.63
C ASP A 525 -19.20 -23.10 18.07
N ASN A 526 -18.73 -21.85 18.09
CA ASN A 526 -19.53 -20.71 17.62
C ASN A 526 -19.48 -20.46 16.10
N SER A 527 -18.62 -21.14 15.35
CA SER A 527 -18.53 -21.08 13.87
C SER A 527 -19.55 -22.00 13.16
N VAL A 528 -20.22 -22.86 13.94
CA VAL A 528 -21.05 -23.99 13.46
C VAL A 528 -22.41 -23.53 12.91
N LYS A 529 -22.94 -22.41 13.39
CA LYS A 529 -24.30 -21.95 13.04
C LYS A 529 -24.49 -21.56 11.56
N HIS A 530 -23.39 -21.34 10.83
CA HIS A 530 -23.39 -20.88 9.44
C HIS A 530 -22.51 -21.72 8.50
N SER A 531 -22.00 -22.88 8.95
CA SER A 531 -21.10 -23.71 8.15
C SER A 531 -21.85 -24.45 7.03
N ASN A 532 -21.97 -23.80 5.87
CA ASN A 532 -22.63 -24.28 4.66
C ASN A 532 -21.61 -24.62 3.55
N GLU A 533 -22.09 -24.86 2.32
CA GLU A 533 -21.28 -25.16 1.13
C GLU A 533 -20.30 -24.03 0.82
N GLU A 534 -20.74 -22.78 1.02
CA GLU A 534 -19.89 -21.59 0.83
C GLU A 534 -18.69 -21.59 1.79
N ALA A 535 -18.88 -22.02 3.04
CA ALA A 535 -17.77 -22.13 3.99
C ALA A 535 -16.73 -23.19 3.56
N LEU A 536 -17.17 -24.29 2.94
CA LEU A 536 -16.28 -25.32 2.40
C LEU A 536 -15.51 -24.80 1.18
N LYS A 537 -16.23 -24.21 0.23
CA LYS A 537 -15.67 -23.57 -0.96
C LYS A 537 -14.64 -22.52 -0.56
N GLN A 538 -14.97 -21.66 0.41
CA GLN A 538 -14.05 -20.66 0.93
C GLN A 538 -12.80 -21.28 1.56
N SER A 539 -12.91 -22.40 2.29
CA SER A 539 -11.74 -23.09 2.86
C SER A 539 -10.77 -23.60 1.78
N PHE A 540 -11.30 -24.12 0.68
CA PHE A 540 -10.49 -24.54 -0.48
C PHE A 540 -9.89 -23.33 -1.20
N ILE A 541 -10.68 -22.29 -1.45
CA ILE A 541 -10.22 -21.04 -2.06
C ILE A 541 -9.10 -20.43 -1.22
N ASP A 542 -9.26 -20.32 0.10
CA ASP A 542 -8.24 -19.82 1.02
C ASP A 542 -6.96 -20.66 0.92
N THR A 543 -7.06 -21.99 0.99
CA THR A 543 -5.91 -22.91 0.85
C THR A 543 -5.16 -22.70 -0.47
N LEU A 544 -5.91 -22.58 -1.56
CA LEU A 544 -5.36 -22.53 -2.90
C LEU A 544 -4.81 -21.14 -3.24
N ILE A 545 -5.49 -20.06 -2.87
CA ILE A 545 -5.03 -18.66 -3.00
C ILE A 545 -3.71 -18.47 -2.26
N LEU A 546 -3.64 -18.94 -1.00
CA LEU A 546 -2.46 -18.76 -0.17
C LEU A 546 -1.24 -19.50 -0.74
N THR A 547 -1.47 -20.47 -1.62
CA THR A 547 -0.44 -21.32 -2.22
C THR A 547 -0.08 -20.97 -3.67
N LEU A 548 -1.05 -20.47 -4.45
CA LEU A 548 -0.94 -20.31 -5.90
C LEU A 548 -1.24 -18.89 -6.36
N HIS A 549 -0.22 -18.29 -6.97
CA HIS A 549 -0.14 -16.91 -7.44
C HIS A 549 -1.03 -16.49 -8.64
N ALA A 550 -1.90 -17.34 -9.22
CA ALA A 550 -2.58 -16.93 -10.47
C ALA A 550 -3.73 -17.79 -11.05
N ASP A 551 -3.99 -18.99 -10.54
CA ASP A 551 -4.47 -20.10 -11.38
C ASP A 551 -5.84 -20.67 -10.99
N ILE A 552 -6.69 -19.87 -10.33
CA ILE A 552 -7.94 -20.33 -9.74
C ILE A 552 -9.07 -19.36 -10.12
N GLU A 553 -10.20 -19.91 -10.53
CA GLU A 553 -11.41 -19.20 -10.92
C GLU A 553 -12.61 -19.75 -10.11
N PRO A 554 -13.03 -19.05 -9.03
CA PRO A 554 -14.24 -19.41 -8.30
C PRO A 554 -15.50 -19.03 -9.09
N GLU A 555 -16.60 -19.75 -8.85
CA GLU A 555 -17.89 -19.53 -9.52
C GLU A 555 -17.76 -19.44 -11.05
N PHE A 556 -16.98 -20.37 -11.61
CA PHE A 556 -16.64 -20.38 -13.01
C PHE A 556 -17.88 -20.60 -13.87
N ARG A 557 -18.25 -19.58 -14.65
CA ARG A 557 -19.43 -19.64 -15.53
C ARG A 557 -19.20 -20.59 -16.69
N VAL A 558 -20.10 -21.55 -16.84
CA VAL A 558 -19.89 -22.64 -17.80
C VAL A 558 -20.46 -22.34 -19.19
N ASN A 559 -21.37 -21.36 -19.32
CA ASN A 559 -21.98 -20.94 -20.59
C ASN A 559 -21.74 -19.45 -20.88
N SER A 560 -21.36 -19.09 -22.12
CA SER A 560 -21.41 -17.69 -22.60
C SER A 560 -22.39 -17.44 -23.77
N GLN A 561 -23.06 -18.46 -24.32
CA GLN A 561 -23.94 -18.29 -25.48
C GLN A 561 -25.15 -19.24 -25.47
N ASN A 562 -26.19 -18.93 -24.69
CA ASN A 562 -27.62 -19.16 -25.00
C ASN A 562 -28.51 -18.94 -23.76
N SER A 563 -29.37 -17.93 -23.84
CA SER A 563 -30.13 -17.30 -22.76
C SER A 563 -31.35 -18.08 -22.23
N LYS A 564 -31.43 -19.41 -22.39
CA LYS A 564 -32.61 -20.20 -21.96
C LYS A 564 -32.38 -21.20 -20.83
N LEU A 565 -31.13 -21.55 -20.50
CA LEU A 565 -30.79 -22.17 -19.23
C LEU A 565 -30.07 -21.12 -18.40
N GLY A 566 -30.53 -20.85 -17.17
CA GLY A 566 -29.95 -19.83 -16.30
C GLY A 566 -28.42 -19.92 -16.18
N ASN A 567 -27.77 -18.82 -15.81
CA ASN A 567 -26.33 -18.72 -15.61
C ASN A 567 -25.85 -19.78 -14.60
N LYS A 568 -25.41 -20.94 -15.08
CA LYS A 568 -24.83 -22.01 -14.27
C LYS A 568 -23.34 -21.77 -14.11
N ALA A 569 -22.87 -21.84 -12.87
CA ALA A 569 -21.47 -21.71 -12.50
C ALA A 569 -21.06 -22.94 -11.69
N ILE A 570 -19.89 -23.51 -12.01
CA ILE A 570 -19.25 -24.53 -11.17
C ILE A 570 -18.45 -23.83 -10.08
N ASP A 571 -18.36 -24.42 -8.91
CA ASP A 571 -17.85 -23.72 -7.73
C ASP A 571 -16.39 -23.26 -7.85
N LEU A 572 -15.54 -24.07 -8.48
CA LEU A 572 -14.11 -23.79 -8.58
C LEU A 572 -13.49 -24.44 -9.82
N VAL A 573 -12.71 -23.66 -10.57
CA VAL A 573 -11.84 -24.16 -11.64
C VAL A 573 -10.41 -23.76 -11.35
N LYS A 574 -9.49 -24.71 -11.43
CA LYS A 574 -8.06 -24.44 -11.44
C LYS A 574 -7.54 -24.53 -12.88
N THR A 575 -6.90 -23.47 -13.37
CA THR A 575 -6.25 -23.41 -14.68
C THR A 575 -4.74 -23.62 -14.53
N SER A 576 -4.14 -24.63 -15.13
CA SER A 576 -2.67 -24.72 -15.24
C SER A 576 -2.22 -24.87 -16.68
N THR A 577 -0.91 -24.83 -16.93
CA THR A 577 -0.29 -24.94 -18.26
C THR A 577 -0.65 -26.22 -19.04
N GLY A 578 -1.32 -27.19 -18.40
CA GLY A 578 -1.83 -28.42 -19.03
C GLY A 578 -3.35 -28.50 -19.21
N GLY A 579 -4.15 -27.52 -18.76
CA GLY A 579 -5.62 -27.54 -18.88
C GLY A 579 -6.35 -27.18 -17.58
N ARG A 580 -7.65 -27.47 -17.53
CA ARG A 580 -8.56 -27.10 -16.44
C ARG A 580 -8.90 -28.29 -15.55
N ILE A 581 -8.88 -28.06 -14.25
CA ILE A 581 -9.36 -28.98 -13.22
C ILE A 581 -10.58 -28.34 -12.59
N ALA A 582 -11.74 -28.97 -12.72
CA ALA A 582 -12.98 -28.44 -12.18
C ALA A 582 -13.36 -29.16 -10.88
N ILE A 583 -13.82 -28.42 -9.88
CA ILE A 583 -14.17 -28.93 -8.56
C ILE A 583 -15.53 -28.35 -8.20
N GLU A 584 -16.49 -29.24 -7.97
CA GLU A 584 -17.80 -28.87 -7.43
C GLU A 584 -17.88 -29.31 -5.97
N PHE A 585 -18.34 -28.41 -5.10
CA PHE A 585 -18.52 -28.68 -3.69
C PHE A 585 -19.98 -29.03 -3.40
N ASP A 586 -20.21 -29.83 -2.37
CA ASP A 586 -21.55 -30.06 -1.86
C ASP A 586 -21.45 -30.47 -0.38
N ASN A 587 -22.56 -30.44 0.36
CA ASN A 587 -22.58 -30.79 1.77
C ASN A 587 -23.74 -31.70 2.19
N ILE A 588 -23.53 -32.45 3.26
CA ILE A 588 -24.58 -33.09 4.06
C ILE A 588 -24.45 -32.50 5.45
N ARG A 589 -25.46 -31.75 5.86
CA ARG A 589 -25.47 -31.08 7.17
C ARG A 589 -25.56 -32.10 8.28
N MET A 590 -25.00 -31.76 9.44
CA MET A 590 -25.06 -32.62 10.63
C MET A 590 -26.49 -32.99 11.03
N GLU A 591 -27.45 -32.07 10.87
CA GLU A 591 -28.88 -32.28 11.17
C GLU A 591 -29.54 -33.39 10.34
N TYR A 592 -28.96 -33.74 9.19
CA TYR A 592 -29.48 -34.80 8.33
C TYR A 592 -28.82 -36.15 8.59
N ILE A 593 -27.80 -36.25 9.44
CA ILE A 593 -27.11 -37.52 9.69
C ILE A 593 -27.75 -38.18 10.91
N ASN A 594 -28.33 -39.37 10.71
CA ASN A 594 -28.93 -40.15 11.77
C ASN A 594 -27.81 -40.77 12.62
N LEU A 595 -27.57 -40.18 13.78
CA LEU A 595 -26.60 -40.66 14.76
C LEU A 595 -27.40 -41.14 15.98
N ASN A 596 -27.04 -42.29 16.55
CA ASN A 596 -27.76 -42.94 17.66
C ASN A 596 -27.59 -42.18 19.00
N GLY A 597 -28.04 -40.92 19.05
CA GLY A 597 -28.02 -40.03 20.20
C GLY A 597 -28.61 -38.66 19.82
N ALA A 598 -29.56 -38.16 20.60
CA ALA A 598 -30.15 -36.84 20.37
C ALA A 598 -29.07 -35.77 20.53
N GLN A 599 -28.71 -35.09 19.45
CA GLN A 599 -27.84 -33.90 19.51
C GLN A 599 -28.67 -32.74 20.07
N SER A 600 -28.66 -32.60 21.38
CA SER A 600 -29.41 -31.56 22.08
C SER A 600 -28.69 -30.20 22.02
N THR A 601 -27.37 -30.23 21.77
CA THR A 601 -26.52 -29.03 21.69
C THR A 601 -25.56 -29.05 20.49
N TRP A 602 -25.14 -27.86 20.03
CA TRP A 602 -24.18 -27.71 18.92
C TRP A 602 -22.77 -28.25 19.23
N GLN A 603 -22.39 -28.26 20.51
CA GLN A 603 -21.13 -28.82 20.99
C GLN A 603 -21.07 -30.35 20.77
N GLU A 604 -22.18 -31.04 21.06
CA GLU A 604 -22.32 -32.48 20.80
C GLU A 604 -22.23 -32.77 19.30
N ALA A 605 -22.87 -31.95 18.46
CA ALA A 605 -22.79 -32.06 17.00
C ALA A 605 -21.36 -31.89 16.47
N ALA A 606 -20.60 -30.93 17.01
CA ALA A 606 -19.21 -30.70 16.64
C ALA A 606 -18.30 -31.86 17.06
N GLN A 607 -18.48 -32.38 18.28
CA GLN A 607 -17.73 -33.53 18.78
C GLN A 607 -18.00 -34.80 17.97
N VAL A 608 -19.26 -35.07 17.64
CA VAL A 608 -19.60 -36.22 16.79
C VAL A 608 -19.08 -36.02 15.37
N SER A 609 -19.13 -34.81 14.83
CA SER A 609 -18.55 -34.55 13.51
C SER A 609 -17.03 -34.79 13.48
N ARG A 610 -16.30 -34.50 14.57
CA ARG A 610 -14.86 -34.80 14.64
C ARG A 610 -14.58 -36.30 14.64
N SER A 611 -15.43 -37.10 15.28
CA SER A 611 -15.25 -38.57 15.28
C SER A 611 -15.46 -39.20 13.90
N LEU A 612 -16.12 -38.51 12.97
CA LEU A 612 -16.22 -38.95 11.58
C LEU A 612 -14.86 -38.98 10.87
N MET A 613 -13.88 -38.16 11.28
CA MET A 613 -12.56 -38.14 10.64
C MET A 613 -11.75 -39.42 10.87
N THR A 614 -12.05 -40.17 11.93
CA THR A 614 -11.36 -41.44 12.24
C THR A 614 -12.04 -42.64 11.58
N LYS A 615 -13.21 -42.46 10.96
CA LYS A 615 -13.93 -43.54 10.28
C LYS A 615 -13.38 -43.76 8.87
N SER A 616 -13.42 -45.01 8.44
CA SER A 616 -13.15 -45.38 7.05
C SER A 616 -14.20 -44.76 6.11
N GLU A 617 -13.84 -44.63 4.84
CA GLU A 617 -14.75 -44.07 3.85
C GLU A 617 -16.04 -44.89 3.70
N ASP A 618 -15.95 -46.23 3.71
CA ASP A 618 -17.12 -47.10 3.64
C ASP A 618 -18.07 -46.91 4.83
N GLU A 619 -17.52 -46.74 6.04
CA GLU A 619 -18.32 -46.41 7.21
C GLU A 619 -19.03 -45.07 7.03
N ILE A 620 -18.37 -44.04 6.48
CA ILE A 620 -19.01 -42.75 6.21
C ILE A 620 -20.10 -42.87 5.16
N LEU A 621 -19.83 -43.57 4.06
CA LEU A 621 -20.79 -43.78 2.97
C LEU A 621 -22.02 -44.58 3.43
N SER A 622 -21.86 -45.47 4.42
CA SER A 622 -22.93 -46.25 5.02
C SER A 622 -23.80 -45.48 6.05
N LEU A 623 -23.40 -44.26 6.45
CA LEU A 623 -24.17 -43.48 7.41
C LEU A 623 -25.58 -43.20 6.89
N GLU A 624 -26.56 -43.46 7.75
CA GLU A 624 -27.95 -43.15 7.46
C GLU A 624 -28.18 -41.65 7.51
N ILE A 625 -28.97 -41.15 6.57
CA ILE A 625 -29.35 -39.75 6.48
C ILE A 625 -30.86 -39.60 6.35
N SER A 626 -31.37 -38.46 6.81
CA SER A 626 -32.75 -38.03 6.70
C SER A 626 -32.76 -36.57 6.23
N ASP A 627 -32.64 -36.36 4.93
CA ASP A 627 -32.76 -35.03 4.32
C ASP A 627 -34.25 -34.75 4.01
N PRO A 628 -34.90 -33.78 4.69
CA PRO A 628 -36.32 -33.48 4.48
C PRO A 628 -36.62 -32.99 3.05
N TYR A 629 -35.63 -32.49 2.32
CA TYR A 629 -35.77 -32.06 0.93
C TYR A 629 -35.50 -33.19 -0.07
N ARG A 630 -34.90 -34.30 0.37
CA ARG A 630 -34.54 -35.46 -0.46
C ARG A 630 -34.81 -36.78 0.27
N PRO A 631 -36.09 -37.10 0.57
CA PRO A 631 -36.45 -38.23 1.42
C PRO A 631 -36.09 -39.61 0.84
N ASN A 632 -35.78 -39.68 -0.46
CA ASN A 632 -35.43 -40.93 -1.15
C ASN A 632 -33.96 -41.33 -0.97
N GLN A 633 -33.11 -40.44 -0.44
CA GLN A 633 -31.69 -40.71 -0.18
C GLN A 633 -31.57 -41.09 1.30
N LYS A 634 -31.36 -42.39 1.56
CA LYS A 634 -31.31 -42.96 2.91
C LYS A 634 -29.89 -43.06 3.45
N THR A 635 -28.88 -43.04 2.59
CA THR A 635 -27.47 -43.10 3.00
C THR A 635 -26.65 -41.98 2.36
N VAL A 636 -25.49 -41.68 2.96
CA VAL A 636 -24.50 -40.76 2.38
C VAL A 636 -24.09 -41.21 0.97
N ARG A 637 -23.94 -42.52 0.74
CA ARG A 637 -23.63 -43.10 -0.59
C ARG A 637 -24.67 -42.72 -1.63
N GLU A 638 -25.95 -42.96 -1.35
CA GLU A 638 -27.05 -42.65 -2.27
C GLU A 638 -27.13 -41.14 -2.56
N ALA A 639 -26.90 -40.31 -1.55
CA ALA A 639 -26.83 -38.86 -1.73
C ALA A 639 -25.66 -38.44 -2.63
N LEU A 640 -24.47 -39.01 -2.43
CA LEU A 640 -23.28 -38.74 -3.24
C LEU A 640 -23.49 -39.17 -4.69
N GLU A 641 -23.99 -40.38 -4.95
CA GLU A 641 -24.25 -40.89 -6.29
C GLU A 641 -25.27 -40.04 -7.04
N TRP A 642 -26.34 -39.62 -6.36
CA TRP A 642 -27.32 -38.72 -6.94
C TRP A 642 -26.70 -37.36 -7.29
N LYS A 643 -25.85 -36.81 -6.40
CA LYS A 643 -25.17 -35.52 -6.63
C LYS A 643 -24.23 -35.62 -7.82
N ILE A 644 -23.46 -36.71 -7.92
CA ILE A 644 -22.63 -37.02 -9.08
C ILE A 644 -23.46 -36.98 -10.35
N LYS A 645 -24.51 -37.79 -10.43
CA LYS A 645 -25.37 -37.86 -11.62
C LYS A 645 -25.94 -36.49 -11.99
N LYS A 646 -26.43 -35.73 -11.02
CA LYS A 646 -27.01 -34.41 -11.26
C LYS A 646 -25.97 -33.42 -11.75
N LYS A 647 -24.88 -33.21 -11.01
CA LYS A 647 -23.87 -32.17 -11.29
C LYS A 647 -23.08 -32.48 -12.57
N SER A 648 -22.82 -33.75 -12.88
CA SER A 648 -22.24 -34.15 -14.17
C SER A 648 -23.10 -33.71 -15.35
N ASN A 649 -24.41 -33.95 -15.29
CA ASN A 649 -25.34 -33.55 -16.34
C ASN A 649 -25.41 -32.02 -16.51
N GLU A 650 -25.13 -31.27 -15.43
CA GLU A 650 -25.19 -29.81 -15.46
C GLU A 650 -23.93 -29.16 -16.04
N TYR A 651 -22.74 -29.69 -15.72
CA TYR A 651 -21.49 -28.99 -15.99
C TYR A 651 -20.54 -29.68 -16.97
N LEU A 652 -20.55 -31.01 -17.07
CA LEU A 652 -19.49 -31.75 -17.77
C LEU A 652 -19.41 -31.38 -19.26
N GLU A 653 -20.54 -31.43 -19.95
CA GLU A 653 -20.62 -31.12 -21.39
C GLU A 653 -20.30 -29.65 -21.70
N PRO A 654 -20.88 -28.66 -20.97
CA PRO A 654 -20.48 -27.27 -21.12
C PRO A 654 -18.99 -27.02 -20.87
N LEU A 655 -18.38 -27.61 -19.83
CA LEU A 655 -16.96 -27.45 -19.54
C LEU A 655 -16.08 -27.99 -20.68
N LYS A 656 -16.37 -29.21 -21.16
CA LYS A 656 -15.66 -29.83 -22.29
C LYS A 656 -15.68 -28.99 -23.57
N LYS A 657 -16.78 -28.27 -23.81
CA LYS A 657 -17.00 -27.51 -25.07
C LYS A 657 -16.32 -26.15 -25.12
N ARG A 658 -15.72 -25.67 -24.03
CA ARG A 658 -15.05 -24.37 -24.05
C ARG A 658 -13.71 -24.42 -24.80
N HIS A 659 -13.41 -23.33 -25.51
CA HIS A 659 -12.23 -23.22 -26.39
C HIS A 659 -11.00 -22.59 -25.74
N ASP A 660 -11.13 -22.07 -24.52
CA ASP A 660 -10.07 -21.37 -23.80
C ASP A 660 -8.99 -22.30 -23.25
N ALA A 661 -9.37 -23.48 -22.76
CA ALA A 661 -8.44 -24.54 -22.32
C ALA A 661 -9.15 -25.90 -22.30
N GLU A 662 -8.44 -27.01 -22.41
CA GLU A 662 -9.05 -28.35 -22.29
C GLU A 662 -9.47 -28.65 -20.84
N LEU A 663 -10.57 -29.40 -20.64
CA LEU A 663 -10.92 -29.93 -19.31
C LEU A 663 -10.13 -31.23 -19.08
N ARG A 664 -9.23 -31.25 -18.09
CA ARG A 664 -8.46 -32.44 -17.73
C ARG A 664 -9.22 -33.37 -16.81
N CYS A 665 -9.86 -32.83 -15.77
CA CYS A 665 -10.63 -33.63 -14.83
C CYS A 665 -11.70 -32.79 -14.13
N MET A 666 -12.72 -33.49 -13.62
CA MET A 666 -13.79 -32.90 -12.82
C MET A 666 -13.96 -33.74 -11.54
N PHE A 667 -14.00 -33.06 -10.40
CA PHE A 667 -14.24 -33.67 -9.10
C PHE A 667 -15.53 -33.16 -8.48
N ILE A 668 -16.14 -34.00 -7.66
CA ILE A 668 -17.15 -33.61 -6.69
C ILE A 668 -16.59 -33.88 -5.30
N VAL A 669 -16.58 -32.86 -4.45
CA VAL A 669 -16.12 -32.93 -3.07
C VAL A 669 -17.30 -32.72 -2.15
N LEU A 670 -17.67 -33.78 -1.43
CA LEU A 670 -18.79 -33.81 -0.52
C LEU A 670 -18.31 -33.67 0.92
N ARG A 671 -18.73 -32.62 1.62
CA ARG A 671 -18.54 -32.53 3.07
C ARG A 671 -19.65 -33.23 3.82
N VAL A 672 -19.29 -34.19 4.66
CA VAL A 672 -20.19 -34.92 5.56
C VAL A 672 -20.03 -34.35 6.96
N GLY A 673 -21.08 -33.67 7.43
CA GLY A 673 -21.05 -32.97 8.70
C GLY A 673 -20.28 -31.65 8.63
N LEU A 674 -19.37 -31.42 9.57
CA LEU A 674 -18.53 -30.23 9.65
C LEU A 674 -17.08 -30.48 9.19
N HIS A 675 -16.56 -31.69 9.43
CA HIS A 675 -15.12 -31.94 9.33
C HIS A 675 -14.70 -32.91 8.23
N ARG A 676 -15.54 -33.89 7.87
CA ARG A 676 -15.16 -34.96 6.93
C ARG A 676 -15.48 -34.57 5.48
N LEU A 677 -14.56 -34.85 4.56
CA LEU A 677 -14.66 -34.69 3.12
C LEU A 677 -14.55 -36.05 2.44
N ILE A 678 -15.35 -36.24 1.40
CA ILE A 678 -15.27 -37.37 0.47
C ILE A 678 -15.15 -36.79 -0.92
N SER A 679 -14.12 -37.19 -1.65
CA SER A 679 -13.90 -36.76 -3.02
C SER A 679 -14.24 -37.87 -4.02
N ARG A 680 -14.76 -37.49 -5.19
CA ARG A 680 -14.97 -38.39 -6.34
C ARG A 680 -14.52 -37.72 -7.61
N ARG A 681 -13.62 -38.38 -8.34
CA ARG A 681 -13.32 -38.03 -9.73
C ARG A 681 -14.46 -38.50 -10.61
N VAL A 682 -15.03 -37.58 -11.37
CA VAL A 682 -16.22 -37.79 -12.19
C VAL A 682 -15.89 -37.80 -13.67
N TYR A 683 -14.74 -37.23 -14.03
CA TYR A 683 -14.19 -37.21 -15.37
C TYR A 683 -12.67 -37.06 -15.31
N CYS A 684 -11.97 -37.72 -16.22
CA CYS A 684 -10.56 -37.54 -16.51
C CYS A 684 -10.36 -37.64 -18.03
N VAL A 685 -9.52 -36.82 -18.65
CA VAL A 685 -9.32 -36.82 -20.11
C VAL A 685 -8.64 -38.11 -20.62
N ASN A 686 -7.96 -38.83 -19.72
CA ASN A 686 -7.20 -40.04 -20.03
C ASN A 686 -7.91 -41.34 -19.61
N GLU A 687 -9.18 -41.27 -19.15
CA GLU A 687 -10.02 -42.40 -18.72
C GLU A 687 -11.40 -42.30 -19.39
#